data_AF-A0A7G5MZF4-F1
#
_entry.id   AF-A0A7G5MZF4-F1
#
_cell.length_a   1.000
_cell.length_b   1.000
_cell.length_c   1.000
_cell.angle_alpha   90.00
_cell.angle_beta   90.00
_cell.angle_gamma   90.00
#
_symmetry.space_group_name_H-M   'P 1'
#
loop_
_entity.id
_entity.type
_entity.pdbx_description
1 polymer ?
#
loop_
_entity_poly.entity_id
_entity_poly.type
_entity_poly.pdbx_seq_one_letter_code
_entity_poly.pdbx_strand_id
1 'polypeptide(L)'
;MKEYTIANVINSFSVRPAGSMSLLLGAGSSISSGIMSGGQMIWDFKRRIYCSENKVSEKIFPDLSRESVQSEIQTYLDATGEHPALYSADEYSHYFEYVFGNSRDRELYIQNKVKNIVPALGYLCLGTLIIEGKVNLINTTNFDDLVKAGVYSIEPGHSIKTISSAIDGSVGFNLNDGFPSVIKLHGDYLVDNLKNTSQELQELEKTIAIKLQEGLMDKGLIVVGYAGNDNSVMTVLEKEICNGGLRYGVIWCKPKNTRLSERAEKFMKLACLKNELSGIVDIDSFDDLLYRMYLTLNKSYKEIDDRWKDSDCFKPILFGNLKKRLVFTKTNTFEAQNVPNDSYIFETTITSWKELRGYIQKTSDIVAALFKGKVWAFGEKNRIREVFKGAIKSEMELKEFPEYWYQRDYSFVWSMYYDLIKIVLVDKGLICFGRNKYYDKNHVVSENGNKVYEAIEVFLSCVNKKILLTILPTFYIESNSGKLIEKYQKQKIINNHISRIYNAGVSTQINNWIKRLSTMSDIVFSVDNFKLIFNRIVYTSGGIERNEQWPQLMCFQCEEPKMCFSIEDNNKVSVNQLKGLVNYGPIERLKNGSDKGSIKLALLTPRQFRKEVIQHLEKLKMRFITDLKQEKYFLPEYAGFESIYRRSIDIPNTSDGARYKEYNADNVIKLSAKEFYEGLTKYIDVFEKNLMEFDVLIIYIPTQFSHL
;
A
#
# COMPACT_ATOMS: atom_id res chain seq x y z
N MET A 1 24.40 -19.34 -3.84
CA MET A 1 23.32 -20.14 -3.22
C MET A 1 22.27 -20.38 -4.29
N LYS A 2 21.59 -21.53 -4.27
CA LYS A 2 20.52 -21.82 -5.22
C LYS A 2 19.26 -21.03 -4.85
N GLU A 3 18.65 -20.36 -5.82
CA GLU A 3 17.40 -19.63 -5.64
C GLU A 3 16.27 -20.36 -6.36
N TYR A 4 15.19 -20.66 -5.63
CA TYR A 4 13.98 -21.25 -6.18
C TYR A 4 12.91 -20.19 -6.37
N THR A 5 12.11 -20.35 -7.41
CA THR A 5 10.82 -19.64 -7.47
C THR A 5 9.83 -20.31 -6.51
N ILE A 6 8.86 -19.55 -6.02
CA ILE A 6 7.76 -20.10 -5.22
C ILE A 6 7.05 -21.25 -5.95
N ALA A 7 6.86 -21.13 -7.28
CA ALA A 7 6.25 -22.18 -8.09
C ALA A 7 7.06 -23.49 -8.09
N ASN A 8 8.40 -23.42 -8.13
CA ASN A 8 9.24 -24.61 -8.02
C ASN A 8 9.05 -25.31 -6.68
N VAL A 9 9.01 -24.55 -5.58
CA VAL A 9 8.82 -25.09 -4.23
C VAL A 9 7.46 -25.76 -4.11
N ILE A 10 6.38 -25.11 -4.55
CA ILE A 10 5.02 -25.66 -4.48
C ILE A 10 4.87 -26.92 -5.34
N ASN A 11 5.36 -26.91 -6.58
CA ASN A 11 5.30 -28.09 -7.45
C ASN A 11 6.13 -29.24 -6.87
N SER A 12 7.34 -28.96 -6.37
CA SER A 12 8.16 -29.97 -5.69
C SER A 12 7.47 -30.52 -4.44
N PHE A 13 6.81 -29.68 -3.65
CA PHE A 13 6.08 -30.10 -2.46
C PHE A 13 4.92 -31.04 -2.81
N SER A 14 4.19 -30.75 -3.90
CA SER A 14 3.03 -31.55 -4.32
C SER A 14 3.35 -33.01 -4.64
N VAL A 15 4.53 -33.26 -5.22
CA VAL A 15 4.97 -34.60 -5.65
C VAL A 15 5.78 -35.35 -4.59
N ARG A 16 6.19 -34.67 -3.51
CA ARG A 16 6.96 -35.30 -2.43
C ARG A 16 6.08 -36.27 -1.63
N PRO A 17 6.65 -37.39 -1.14
CA PRO A 17 5.91 -38.33 -0.29
C PRO A 17 5.31 -37.63 0.94
N ALA A 18 4.16 -38.11 1.40
CA ALA A 18 3.53 -37.59 2.61
C ALA A 18 4.48 -37.74 3.82
N GLY A 19 4.59 -36.70 4.64
CA GLY A 19 5.49 -36.67 5.80
C GLY A 19 6.98 -36.59 5.47
N SER A 20 7.37 -36.45 4.19
CA SER A 20 8.78 -36.29 3.81
C SER A 20 9.34 -34.90 4.09
N MET A 21 8.46 -33.92 4.38
CA MET A 21 8.83 -32.54 4.70
C MET A 21 8.41 -32.19 6.12
N SER A 22 9.35 -31.58 6.85
CA SER A 22 9.11 -30.93 8.14
C SER A 22 9.16 -29.42 7.98
N LEU A 23 8.53 -28.70 8.90
CA LEU A 23 8.58 -27.24 8.96
C LEU A 23 9.37 -26.79 10.18
N LEU A 24 10.13 -25.71 10.05
CA LEU A 24 10.65 -24.92 11.17
C LEU A 24 9.99 -23.54 11.14
N LEU A 25 9.18 -23.27 12.15
CA LEU A 25 8.45 -22.02 12.32
C LEU A 25 9.19 -21.11 13.31
N GLY A 26 9.38 -19.85 12.93
CA GLY A 26 9.83 -18.81 13.84
C GLY A 26 8.79 -17.71 14.02
N ALA A 27 9.09 -16.70 14.84
CA ALA A 27 8.09 -15.71 15.27
C ALA A 27 7.44 -14.94 14.09
N GLY A 28 8.11 -14.89 12.94
CA GLY A 28 7.56 -14.32 11.71
C GLY A 28 6.31 -15.03 11.17
N SER A 29 6.06 -16.31 11.50
CA SER A 29 4.84 -17.03 11.10
C SER A 29 3.61 -16.59 11.89
N SER A 30 3.78 -16.00 13.07
CA SER A 30 2.68 -15.61 13.96
C SER A 30 2.23 -14.15 13.80
N ILE A 31 2.90 -13.38 12.94
CA ILE A 31 2.59 -11.95 12.70
C ILE A 31 1.15 -11.74 12.22
N SER A 32 0.68 -12.55 11.26
CA SER A 32 -0.69 -12.45 10.73
C SER A 32 -1.76 -12.79 11.77
N SER A 33 -1.39 -13.51 12.83
CA SER A 33 -2.27 -13.80 13.97
C SER A 33 -2.24 -12.70 15.04
N GLY A 34 -1.48 -11.61 14.82
CA GLY A 34 -1.38 -10.48 15.75
C GLY A 34 -0.26 -10.60 16.79
N ILE A 35 0.61 -11.61 16.68
CA ILE A 35 1.76 -11.79 17.58
C ILE A 35 2.98 -11.06 17.01
N MET A 36 3.65 -10.28 17.85
CA MET A 36 4.83 -9.52 17.43
C MET A 36 6.02 -10.46 17.17
N SER A 37 6.78 -10.19 16.12
CA SER A 37 8.09 -10.85 15.92
C SER A 37 9.13 -10.36 16.92
N GLY A 38 10.23 -11.08 17.09
CA GLY A 38 11.34 -10.65 17.95
C GLY A 38 11.87 -9.25 17.58
N GLY A 39 11.99 -8.96 16.29
CA GLY A 39 12.37 -7.62 15.82
C GLY A 39 11.34 -6.53 16.15
N GLN A 40 10.05 -6.84 16.09
CA GLN A 40 8.99 -5.93 16.51
C GLN A 40 8.98 -5.72 18.03
N MET A 41 9.27 -6.76 18.81
CA MET A 41 9.42 -6.67 20.27
C MET A 41 10.59 -5.79 20.66
N ILE A 42 11.75 -5.89 19.99
CA ILE A 42 12.89 -4.98 20.22
C ILE A 42 12.44 -3.52 20.11
N TRP A 43 11.70 -3.17 19.06
CA TRP A 43 11.20 -1.80 18.90
C TRP A 43 10.13 -1.42 19.95
N ASP A 44 9.29 -2.34 20.40
CA ASP A 44 8.38 -2.10 21.53
C ASP A 44 9.15 -1.80 22.81
N PHE A 45 10.20 -2.57 23.11
CA PHE A 45 11.06 -2.35 24.28
C PHE A 45 11.78 -1.01 24.19
N LYS A 46 12.42 -0.71 23.06
CA LYS A 46 13.06 0.59 22.80
C LYS A 46 12.09 1.76 22.97
N ARG A 47 10.86 1.64 22.46
CA ARG A 47 9.82 2.65 22.65
C ARG A 47 9.49 2.84 24.12
N ARG A 48 9.32 1.75 24.88
CA ARG A 48 9.00 1.80 26.32
C ARG A 48 10.09 2.53 27.11
N ILE A 49 11.36 2.22 26.83
CA ILE A 49 12.51 2.90 27.45
C ILE A 49 12.47 4.39 27.13
N TYR A 50 12.44 4.73 25.84
CA TYR A 50 12.39 6.12 25.39
C TYR A 50 11.22 6.90 26.01
N CYS A 51 10.01 6.34 25.97
CA CYS A 51 8.81 6.98 26.48
C CYS A 51 8.85 7.15 28.01
N SER A 52 9.34 6.14 28.72
CA SER A 52 9.47 6.18 30.18
C SER A 52 10.47 7.25 30.61
N GLU A 53 11.65 7.28 30.00
CA GLU A 53 12.74 8.20 30.37
C GLU A 53 12.44 9.65 29.96
N ASN A 54 11.80 9.86 28.81
CA ASN A 54 11.41 11.19 28.34
C ASN A 54 10.04 11.65 28.84
N LYS A 55 9.33 10.84 29.65
CA LYS A 55 7.98 11.12 30.17
C LYS A 55 6.96 11.43 29.07
N VAL A 56 7.04 10.70 27.96
CA VAL A 56 6.16 10.82 26.79
C VAL A 56 5.23 9.60 26.73
N SER A 57 3.99 9.78 26.28
CA SER A 57 3.06 8.65 26.13
C SER A 57 3.42 7.79 24.91
N GLU A 58 3.39 6.46 25.05
CA GLU A 58 3.54 5.51 23.94
C GLU A 58 2.54 5.77 22.79
N LYS A 59 1.39 6.40 23.07
CA LYS A 59 0.36 6.76 22.07
C LYS A 59 0.86 7.74 21.01
N ILE A 60 1.92 8.50 21.30
CA ILE A 60 2.54 9.44 20.33
C ILE A 60 3.31 8.66 19.25
N PHE A 61 3.72 7.43 19.56
CA PHE A 61 4.44 6.53 18.66
C PHE A 61 3.61 5.26 18.38
N PRO A 62 2.44 5.38 17.73
CA PRO A 62 1.55 4.25 17.51
C PRO A 62 2.09 3.27 16.44
N ASP A 63 2.88 3.77 15.50
CA ASP A 63 3.43 2.99 14.38
C ASP A 63 4.96 2.96 14.44
N LEU A 64 5.49 1.85 14.94
CA LEU A 64 6.91 1.57 15.06
C LEU A 64 7.57 1.12 13.75
N SER A 65 6.82 1.01 12.65
CA SER A 65 7.39 0.68 11.33
C SER A 65 7.98 1.91 10.62
N ARG A 66 7.66 3.13 11.08
CA ARG A 66 8.12 4.38 10.46
C ARG A 66 9.61 4.64 10.72
N GLU A 67 10.40 4.77 9.66
CA GLU A 67 11.84 5.09 9.75
C GLU A 67 12.12 6.36 10.56
N SER A 68 11.26 7.39 10.47
CA SER A 68 11.43 8.63 11.26
C SER A 68 11.33 8.38 12.77
N VAL A 69 10.40 7.52 13.19
CA VAL A 69 10.18 7.17 14.61
C VAL A 69 11.32 6.28 15.10
N GLN A 70 11.68 5.27 14.31
CA GLN A 70 12.82 4.39 14.62
C GLN A 70 14.12 5.18 14.75
N SER A 71 14.37 6.12 13.84
CA SER A 71 15.57 6.97 13.88
C SER A 71 15.59 7.87 15.11
N GLU A 72 14.45 8.44 15.51
CA GLU A 72 14.35 9.29 16.70
C GLU A 72 14.67 8.51 17.98
N ILE A 73 14.01 7.36 18.17
CA ILE A 73 14.23 6.48 19.33
C ILE A 73 15.67 5.95 19.35
N GLN A 74 16.19 5.49 18.21
CA GLN A 74 17.55 4.96 18.14
C GLN A 74 18.61 6.03 18.43
N THR A 75 18.45 7.25 17.89
CA THR A 75 19.40 8.35 18.13
C THR A 75 19.48 8.68 19.62
N TYR A 76 18.34 8.64 20.32
CA TYR A 76 18.32 8.82 21.76
C TYR A 76 19.05 7.69 22.50
N LEU A 77 18.74 6.43 22.19
CA LEU A 77 19.37 5.27 22.85
C LEU A 77 20.89 5.23 22.60
N ASP A 78 21.33 5.53 21.38
CA ASP A 78 22.76 5.60 21.03
C ASP A 78 23.47 6.71 21.83
N ALA A 79 22.79 7.83 22.09
CA ALA A 79 23.36 8.96 22.84
C ALA A 79 23.54 8.65 24.34
N THR A 80 22.82 7.68 24.91
CA THR A 80 23.00 7.24 26.30
C THR A 80 24.32 6.50 26.51
N GLY A 81 24.80 5.79 25.49
CA GLY A 81 26.01 4.95 25.59
C GLY A 81 25.84 3.64 26.37
N GLU A 82 24.64 3.32 26.87
CA GLU A 82 24.37 2.15 27.73
C GLU A 82 23.74 0.95 26.98
N HIS A 83 23.34 1.15 25.73
CA HIS A 83 22.60 0.15 24.95
C HIS A 83 23.42 -0.41 23.77
N PRO A 84 23.14 -1.66 23.34
CA PRO A 84 23.77 -2.26 22.17
C PRO A 84 23.54 -1.44 20.90
N ALA A 85 24.51 -1.49 19.99
CA ALA A 85 24.38 -0.89 18.68
C ALA A 85 23.20 -1.50 17.90
N LEU A 86 22.55 -0.68 17.07
CA LEU A 86 21.47 -1.11 16.19
C LEU A 86 21.88 -2.35 15.38
N TYR A 87 21.02 -3.37 15.39
CA TYR A 87 21.23 -4.69 14.78
C TYR A 87 22.26 -5.59 15.46
N SER A 88 22.67 -5.29 16.69
CA SER A 88 23.43 -6.23 17.51
C SER A 88 22.63 -7.51 17.77
N ALA A 89 23.32 -8.65 17.84
CA ALA A 89 22.70 -9.93 18.20
C ALA A 89 22.10 -9.91 19.62
N ASP A 90 22.61 -9.03 20.48
CA ASP A 90 22.23 -8.94 21.89
C ASP A 90 21.03 -8.01 22.14
N GLU A 91 20.52 -7.30 21.11
CA GLU A 91 19.44 -6.32 21.28
C GLU A 91 18.21 -6.93 21.96
N TYR A 92 17.77 -8.11 21.53
CA TYR A 92 16.57 -8.74 22.07
C TYR A 92 16.71 -9.00 23.58
N SER A 93 17.75 -9.73 23.98
CA SER A 93 17.98 -10.09 25.38
C SER A 93 18.22 -8.85 26.24
N HIS A 94 19.08 -7.93 25.78
CA HIS A 94 19.41 -6.70 26.51
C HIS A 94 18.17 -5.84 26.78
N TYR A 95 17.41 -5.49 25.73
CA TYR A 95 16.26 -4.61 25.90
C TYR A 95 15.11 -5.29 26.65
N PHE A 96 14.94 -6.61 26.51
CA PHE A 96 13.91 -7.32 27.23
C PHE A 96 14.19 -7.36 28.74
N GLU A 97 15.44 -7.63 29.12
CA GLU A 97 15.89 -7.58 30.51
C GLU A 97 15.88 -6.16 31.09
N TYR A 98 16.28 -5.17 30.29
CA TYR A 98 16.29 -3.77 30.71
C TYR A 98 14.87 -3.26 31.04
N VAL A 99 13.88 -3.58 30.19
CA VAL A 99 12.49 -3.17 30.42
C VAL A 99 11.85 -3.97 31.57
N PHE A 100 12.16 -5.27 31.66
CA PHE A 100 11.58 -6.16 32.66
C PHE A 100 12.70 -6.89 33.40
N GLY A 101 13.18 -6.31 34.51
CA GLY A 101 14.34 -6.83 35.23
C GLY A 101 14.16 -8.24 35.80
N ASN A 102 12.95 -8.61 36.24
CA ASN A 102 12.66 -9.94 36.75
C ASN A 102 12.05 -10.87 35.68
N SER A 103 12.31 -12.17 35.82
CA SER A 103 11.85 -13.20 34.88
C SER A 103 10.33 -13.37 34.83
N ARG A 104 9.64 -13.13 35.94
CA ARG A 104 8.17 -13.26 36.04
C ARG A 104 7.43 -12.23 35.20
N ASP A 105 7.92 -11.00 35.14
CA ASP A 105 7.32 -9.94 34.31
C ASP A 105 7.55 -10.22 32.82
N ARG A 106 8.72 -10.77 32.47
CA ARG A 106 9.01 -11.24 31.10
C ARG A 106 8.05 -12.35 30.67
N GLU A 107 7.82 -13.32 31.55
CA GLU A 107 6.84 -14.39 31.34
C GLU A 107 5.43 -13.81 31.13
N LEU A 108 4.99 -12.92 32.03
CA LEU A 108 3.67 -12.30 31.95
C LEU A 108 3.50 -11.46 30.67
N TYR A 109 4.56 -10.78 30.22
CA TYR A 109 4.56 -10.05 28.95
C TYR A 109 4.28 -10.99 27.78
N ILE A 110 5.02 -12.10 27.67
CA ILE A 110 4.85 -13.07 26.58
C ILE A 110 3.48 -13.75 26.66
N GLN A 111 3.07 -14.21 27.85
CA GLN A 111 1.74 -14.82 28.08
C GLN A 111 0.62 -13.90 27.58
N ASN A 112 0.67 -12.61 27.93
CA ASN A 112 -0.34 -11.65 27.49
C ASN A 112 -0.34 -11.43 25.96
N LYS A 113 0.80 -11.61 25.29
CA LYS A 113 0.89 -11.49 23.82
C LYS A 113 0.36 -12.71 23.08
N VAL A 114 0.36 -13.90 23.70
CA VAL A 114 -0.09 -15.15 23.08
C VAL A 114 -1.47 -15.61 23.55
N LYS A 115 -2.01 -15.01 24.63
CA LYS A 115 -3.31 -15.37 25.20
C LYS A 115 -4.47 -15.04 24.26
N ASN A 116 -5.38 -16.01 24.09
CA ASN A 116 -6.62 -15.89 23.29
C ASN A 116 -6.40 -15.46 21.83
N ILE A 117 -5.23 -15.78 21.25
CA ILE A 117 -4.95 -15.48 19.85
C ILE A 117 -5.65 -16.48 18.94
N VAL A 118 -6.31 -15.96 17.91
CA VAL A 118 -6.99 -16.76 16.89
C VAL A 118 -6.00 -17.08 15.76
N PRO A 119 -5.89 -18.34 15.30
CA PRO A 119 -5.02 -18.70 14.19
C PRO A 119 -5.41 -17.95 12.91
N ALA A 120 -4.40 -17.38 12.24
CA ALA A 120 -4.52 -16.81 10.90
C ALA A 120 -4.63 -17.90 9.82
N LEU A 121 -4.88 -17.47 8.58
CA LEU A 121 -5.08 -18.36 7.42
C LEU A 121 -3.95 -19.38 7.25
N GLY A 122 -2.69 -18.96 7.42
CA GLY A 122 -1.55 -19.85 7.25
C GLY A 122 -1.58 -21.03 8.22
N TYR A 123 -2.03 -20.82 9.46
CA TYR A 123 -2.18 -21.89 10.46
C TYR A 123 -3.36 -22.81 10.18
N LEU A 124 -4.47 -22.31 9.61
CA LEU A 124 -5.58 -23.16 9.15
C LEU A 124 -5.14 -24.08 8.00
N CYS A 125 -4.41 -23.52 7.04
CA CYS A 125 -3.82 -24.27 5.93
C CYS A 125 -2.81 -25.31 6.42
N LEU A 126 -1.94 -24.93 7.37
CA LEU A 126 -1.00 -25.85 8.02
C LEU A 126 -1.74 -26.97 8.77
N GLY A 127 -2.80 -26.64 9.51
CA GLY A 127 -3.63 -27.62 10.20
C GLY A 127 -4.19 -28.67 9.25
N THR A 128 -4.67 -28.24 8.08
CA THR A 128 -5.15 -29.15 7.03
C THR A 128 -4.03 -30.02 6.45
N LEU A 129 -2.84 -29.44 6.20
CA LEU A 129 -1.68 -30.21 5.74
C LEU A 129 -1.24 -31.28 6.77
N ILE A 130 -1.49 -31.04 8.06
CA ILE A 130 -1.24 -31.99 9.15
C ILE A 130 -2.29 -33.10 9.16
N ILE A 131 -3.57 -32.72 9.13
CA ILE A 131 -4.71 -33.65 9.13
C ILE A 131 -4.60 -34.64 7.96
N GLU A 132 -4.19 -34.13 6.79
CA GLU A 132 -4.01 -34.92 5.56
C GLU A 132 -2.67 -35.69 5.50
N GLY A 133 -1.87 -35.65 6.56
CA GLY A 133 -0.60 -36.36 6.68
C GLY A 133 0.51 -35.85 5.74
N LYS A 134 0.29 -34.77 4.99
CA LYS A 134 1.32 -34.17 4.13
C LYS A 134 2.50 -33.63 4.94
N VAL A 135 2.21 -33.05 6.10
CA VAL A 135 3.22 -32.60 7.07
C VAL A 135 2.92 -33.28 8.41
N ASN A 136 3.89 -33.99 8.99
CA ASN A 136 3.70 -34.67 10.27
C ASN A 136 4.72 -34.25 11.34
N LEU A 137 5.66 -33.36 11.01
CA LEU A 137 6.64 -32.84 11.94
C LEU A 137 6.75 -31.31 11.79
N ILE A 138 6.47 -30.61 12.89
CA ILE A 138 6.60 -29.16 13.00
C ILE A 138 7.56 -28.88 14.14
N ASN A 139 8.60 -28.11 13.85
CA ASN A 139 9.55 -27.61 14.81
C ASN A 139 9.28 -26.12 14.96
N THR A 140 9.25 -25.59 16.17
CA THR A 140 8.95 -24.17 16.37
C THR A 140 9.75 -23.57 17.50
N THR A 141 10.24 -22.34 17.28
CA THR A 141 10.80 -21.50 18.34
C THR A 141 9.74 -20.61 18.99
N ASN A 142 8.48 -20.71 18.55
CA ASN A 142 7.40 -19.87 19.05
C ASN A 142 6.79 -20.48 20.32
N PHE A 143 6.41 -19.60 21.24
CA PHE A 143 5.76 -19.98 22.49
C PHE A 143 4.26 -20.25 22.33
N ASP A 144 3.64 -19.72 21.26
CA ASP A 144 2.22 -19.87 20.99
C ASP A 144 1.80 -21.30 20.64
N ASP A 145 0.50 -21.58 20.74
CA ASP A 145 -0.11 -22.87 20.38
C ASP A 145 -0.83 -22.81 19.02
N LEU A 146 -0.47 -21.88 18.13
CA LEU A 146 -1.23 -21.62 16.89
C LEU A 146 -1.24 -22.81 15.92
N VAL A 147 -0.24 -23.68 15.95
CA VAL A 147 -0.22 -24.93 15.17
C VAL A 147 -1.36 -25.85 15.62
N LYS A 148 -1.49 -26.08 16.93
CA LYS A 148 -2.57 -26.89 17.51
C LYS A 148 -3.92 -26.22 17.31
N ALA A 149 -4.02 -24.91 17.55
CA ALA A 149 -5.24 -24.15 17.32
C ALA A 149 -5.69 -24.23 15.86
N GLY A 150 -4.76 -24.19 14.90
CA GLY A 150 -5.02 -24.36 13.48
C GLY A 150 -5.61 -25.73 13.14
N VAL A 151 -5.04 -26.80 13.68
CA VAL A 151 -5.58 -28.17 13.54
C VAL A 151 -6.99 -28.26 14.14
N TYR A 152 -7.17 -27.82 15.40
CA TYR A 152 -8.46 -27.92 16.09
C TYR A 152 -9.54 -27.00 15.53
N SER A 153 -9.16 -25.94 14.81
CA SER A 153 -10.12 -25.10 14.09
C SER A 153 -10.75 -25.82 12.89
N ILE A 154 -10.07 -26.83 12.34
CA ILE A 154 -10.55 -27.65 11.23
C ILE A 154 -11.14 -28.97 11.74
N GLU A 155 -10.42 -29.66 12.62
CA GLU A 155 -10.82 -30.94 13.19
C GLU A 155 -10.52 -30.98 14.71
N PRO A 156 -11.50 -30.61 15.56
CA PRO A 156 -11.31 -30.52 17.01
C PRO A 156 -10.83 -31.81 17.71
N GLY A 157 -11.11 -32.99 17.13
CA GLY A 157 -10.76 -34.29 17.69
C GLY A 157 -9.43 -34.87 17.21
N HIS A 158 -8.68 -34.15 16.37
CA HIS A 158 -7.47 -34.69 15.75
C HIS A 158 -6.34 -34.88 16.77
N SER A 159 -5.70 -36.05 16.78
CA SER A 159 -4.62 -36.34 17.73
C SER A 159 -3.29 -35.75 17.26
N ILE A 160 -2.75 -34.78 18.01
CA ILE A 160 -1.45 -34.15 17.75
C ILE A 160 -0.62 -34.08 19.03
N LYS A 161 0.65 -34.50 18.95
CA LYS A 161 1.56 -34.50 20.10
C LYS A 161 2.33 -33.19 20.17
N THR A 162 2.53 -32.68 21.39
CA THR A 162 3.49 -31.60 21.66
C THR A 162 4.64 -32.17 22.46
N ILE A 163 5.86 -31.98 21.97
CA ILE A 163 7.11 -32.31 22.65
C ILE A 163 7.73 -31.00 23.10
N SER A 164 7.89 -30.81 24.40
CA SER A 164 8.43 -29.59 25.01
C SER A 164 9.08 -29.93 26.34
N SER A 165 10.15 -29.22 26.71
CA SER A 165 10.77 -29.33 28.04
C SER A 165 9.78 -29.01 29.16
N ALA A 166 8.73 -28.23 28.86
CA ALA A 166 7.71 -27.84 29.83
C ALA A 166 6.58 -28.87 30.03
N ILE A 167 6.56 -29.96 29.25
CA ILE A 167 5.53 -31.01 29.36
C ILE A 167 6.19 -32.28 29.87
N ASP A 168 5.89 -32.63 31.13
CA ASP A 168 6.41 -33.82 31.81
C ASP A 168 6.25 -35.09 30.95
N GLY A 169 7.35 -35.81 30.76
CA GLY A 169 7.39 -37.08 30.01
C GLY A 169 7.26 -36.95 28.49
N SER A 170 6.96 -35.76 27.94
CA SER A 170 6.74 -35.60 26.49
C SER A 170 7.99 -35.82 25.64
N VAL A 171 9.16 -35.57 26.22
CA VAL A 171 10.46 -35.74 25.57
C VAL A 171 10.78 -37.23 25.33
N GLY A 172 10.13 -38.15 26.05
CA GLY A 172 10.21 -39.59 25.83
C GLY A 172 9.38 -40.10 24.65
N PHE A 173 8.56 -39.27 24.01
CA PHE A 173 7.71 -39.71 22.90
C PHE A 173 8.51 -40.15 21.67
N ASN A 174 8.04 -41.22 21.04
CA ASN A 174 8.58 -41.70 19.77
C ASN A 174 8.02 -40.84 18.62
N LEU A 175 8.86 -40.41 17.68
CA LEU A 175 8.43 -39.65 16.51
C LEU A 175 7.83 -40.55 15.40
N ASN A 176 8.06 -41.86 15.46
CA ASN A 176 7.70 -42.83 14.43
C ASN A 176 6.45 -43.66 14.77
N ASP A 177 5.64 -43.23 15.73
CA ASP A 177 4.42 -43.93 16.16
C ASP A 177 3.15 -43.55 15.35
N GLY A 178 3.32 -42.77 14.27
CA GLY A 178 2.25 -42.40 13.34
C GLY A 178 1.50 -41.11 13.68
N PHE A 179 1.76 -40.48 14.83
CA PHE A 179 1.09 -39.23 15.21
C PHE A 179 1.87 -37.98 14.76
N PRO A 180 1.18 -36.95 14.22
CA PRO A 180 1.82 -35.67 13.94
C PRO A 180 2.36 -35.05 15.22
N SER A 181 3.55 -34.47 15.14
CA SER A 181 4.30 -33.99 16.30
C SER A 181 4.74 -32.53 16.12
N VAL A 182 4.53 -31.73 17.17
CA VAL A 182 5.03 -30.36 17.30
C VAL A 182 6.14 -30.35 18.35
N ILE A 183 7.37 -30.05 17.94
CA ILE A 183 8.51 -29.90 18.83
C ILE A 183 8.70 -28.41 19.13
N LYS A 184 8.44 -27.99 20.37
CA LYS A 184 8.76 -26.63 20.86
C LYS A 184 10.23 -26.60 21.30
N LEU A 185 11.04 -25.85 20.57
CA LEU A 185 12.51 -25.82 20.74
C LEU A 185 12.98 -25.00 21.94
N HIS A 186 12.18 -24.05 22.41
CA HIS A 186 12.49 -23.17 23.56
C HIS A 186 11.60 -23.40 24.79
N GLY A 187 11.05 -24.60 24.95
CA GLY A 187 10.11 -24.85 26.05
C GLY A 187 8.80 -24.05 25.94
N ASP A 188 7.91 -24.28 26.90
CA ASP A 188 6.73 -23.43 27.12
C ASP A 188 7.04 -22.50 28.29
N TYR A 189 6.47 -21.29 28.30
CA TYR A 189 6.77 -20.19 29.23
C TYR A 189 6.71 -20.57 30.73
N LEU A 190 6.09 -21.70 31.07
CA LEU A 190 5.78 -22.15 32.41
C LEU A 190 6.98 -22.62 33.25
N VAL A 191 8.16 -22.88 32.66
CA VAL A 191 9.19 -23.67 33.35
C VAL A 191 10.58 -23.04 33.37
N ASP A 192 10.75 -21.79 32.89
CA ASP A 192 12.13 -21.32 32.71
C ASP A 192 12.83 -20.76 33.94
N ASN A 193 12.16 -20.48 35.07
CA ASN A 193 12.92 -20.05 36.27
C ASN A 193 12.26 -20.28 37.64
N LEU A 194 11.15 -21.01 37.74
CA LEU A 194 10.52 -21.23 39.04
C LEU A 194 11.02 -22.47 39.79
N LYS A 195 11.83 -23.38 39.19
CA LYS A 195 12.37 -24.52 39.95
C LYS A 195 13.77 -25.09 39.70
N ASN A 196 14.52 -24.89 38.60
CA ASN A 196 15.69 -25.75 38.37
C ASN A 196 17.00 -25.00 38.04
N THR A 197 17.98 -25.10 38.95
CA THR A 197 19.36 -24.63 38.76
C THR A 197 20.23 -25.69 38.04
N SER A 198 20.83 -25.30 36.91
CA SER A 198 22.21 -25.61 36.44
C SER A 198 22.65 -26.98 35.88
N GLN A 199 21.85 -28.05 35.78
CA GLN A 199 22.29 -29.27 35.06
C GLN A 199 21.16 -30.00 34.31
N GLU A 200 19.99 -30.10 34.94
CA GLU A 200 18.78 -30.68 34.36
C GLU A 200 18.28 -29.90 33.13
N LEU A 201 18.38 -28.56 33.14
CA LEU A 201 18.01 -27.73 31.98
C LEU A 201 18.88 -28.06 30.75
N GLN A 202 20.19 -28.23 30.95
CA GLN A 202 21.12 -28.61 29.88
C GLN A 202 20.84 -30.02 29.36
N GLU A 203 20.39 -30.93 30.21
CA GLU A 203 19.99 -32.30 29.82
C GLU A 203 18.68 -32.30 29.02
N LEU A 204 17.69 -31.48 29.42
CA LEU A 204 16.44 -31.30 28.68
C LEU A 204 16.67 -30.67 27.31
N GLU A 205 17.48 -29.61 27.23
CA GLU A 205 17.88 -28.98 25.96
C GLU A 205 18.61 -29.97 25.05
N LYS A 206 19.54 -30.76 25.59
CA LYS A 206 20.21 -31.84 24.84
C LYS A 206 19.20 -32.85 24.30
N THR A 207 18.18 -33.21 25.09
CA THR A 207 17.20 -34.21 24.68
C THR A 207 16.26 -33.67 23.59
N ILE A 208 15.85 -32.40 23.66
CA ILE A 208 15.12 -31.72 22.58
C ILE A 208 15.97 -31.65 21.31
N ALA A 209 17.26 -31.30 21.44
CA ALA A 209 18.19 -31.28 20.32
C ALA A 209 18.36 -32.65 19.66
N ILE A 210 18.36 -33.74 20.45
CA ILE A 210 18.36 -35.12 19.95
C ILE A 210 17.04 -35.41 19.20
N LYS A 211 15.88 -35.05 19.76
CA LYS A 211 14.58 -35.22 19.08
C LYS A 211 14.50 -34.46 17.76
N LEU A 212 15.06 -33.26 17.72
CA LEU A 212 15.17 -32.49 16.47
C LEU A 212 16.05 -33.24 15.45
N GLN A 213 17.21 -33.76 15.85
CA GLN A 213 18.08 -34.56 14.96
C GLN A 213 17.34 -35.80 14.43
N GLU A 214 16.75 -36.60 15.33
CA GLU A 214 15.95 -37.79 14.98
C GLU A 214 14.84 -37.47 13.96
N GLY A 215 14.13 -36.36 14.16
CA GLY A 215 13.03 -35.96 13.28
C GLY A 215 13.47 -35.46 11.90
N LEU A 216 14.69 -34.92 11.79
CA LEU A 216 15.20 -34.30 10.56
C LEU A 216 16.00 -35.25 9.66
N MET A 217 16.52 -36.36 10.19
CA MET A 217 17.43 -37.27 9.48
C MET A 217 16.90 -37.72 8.10
N ASP A 218 15.64 -38.16 8.03
CA ASP A 218 15.04 -38.71 6.81
C ASP A 218 14.08 -37.75 6.09
N LYS A 219 13.96 -36.50 6.56
CA LYS A 219 13.02 -35.51 6.01
C LYS A 219 13.73 -34.41 5.24
N GLY A 220 12.99 -33.50 4.63
CA GLY A 220 13.46 -32.16 4.28
C GLY A 220 12.93 -31.15 5.27
N LEU A 221 13.43 -29.92 5.16
CA LEU A 221 13.06 -28.83 6.06
C LEU A 221 12.62 -27.59 5.28
N ILE A 222 11.43 -27.08 5.59
CA ILE A 222 10.97 -25.76 5.14
C ILE A 222 11.08 -24.81 6.33
N VAL A 223 11.98 -23.83 6.22
CA VAL A 223 12.19 -22.82 7.27
C VAL A 223 11.41 -21.56 6.90
N VAL A 224 10.48 -21.14 7.77
CA VAL A 224 9.65 -19.95 7.54
C VAL A 224 9.44 -19.15 8.82
N GLY A 225 9.59 -17.82 8.73
CA GLY A 225 9.43 -16.93 9.88
C GLY A 225 10.57 -16.98 10.91
N TYR A 226 11.63 -17.75 10.65
CA TYR A 226 12.78 -17.91 11.53
C TYR A 226 14.01 -17.16 11.00
N ALA A 227 14.65 -16.37 11.86
CA ALA A 227 15.75 -15.47 11.48
C ALA A 227 17.14 -16.14 11.48
N GLY A 228 17.29 -17.34 12.07
CA GLY A 228 18.58 -18.04 12.15
C GLY A 228 19.55 -17.48 13.18
N ASN A 229 19.06 -16.75 14.18
CA ASN A 229 19.90 -16.17 15.24
C ASN A 229 20.04 -17.07 16.47
N ASP A 230 19.21 -18.11 16.60
CA ASP A 230 19.25 -18.98 17.79
C ASP A 230 20.39 -20.01 17.71
N ASN A 231 21.27 -19.99 18.70
CA ASN A 231 22.43 -20.88 18.76
C ASN A 231 22.04 -22.36 18.92
N SER A 232 21.05 -22.67 19.76
CA SER A 232 20.65 -24.04 20.07
C SER A 232 20.08 -24.74 18.84
N VAL A 233 19.27 -24.03 18.05
CA VAL A 233 18.66 -24.56 16.83
C VAL A 233 19.66 -24.62 15.68
N MET A 234 20.38 -23.53 15.41
CA MET A 234 21.28 -23.47 14.25
C MET A 234 22.44 -24.46 14.36
N THR A 235 22.97 -24.70 15.57
CA THR A 235 24.03 -25.70 15.77
C THR A 235 23.55 -27.11 15.43
N VAL A 236 22.30 -27.44 15.76
CA VAL A 236 21.70 -28.73 15.40
C VAL A 236 21.52 -28.84 13.88
N LEU A 237 21.00 -27.80 13.23
CA LEU A 237 20.83 -27.79 11.77
C LEU A 237 22.17 -27.92 11.03
N GLU A 238 23.20 -27.19 11.48
CA GLU A 238 24.57 -27.23 10.95
C GLU A 238 25.19 -28.62 11.10
N LYS A 239 24.95 -29.30 12.23
CA LYS A 239 25.40 -30.67 12.47
C LYS A 239 24.66 -31.67 11.57
N GLU A 240 23.33 -31.57 11.50
CA GLU A 240 22.49 -32.52 10.76
C GLU A 240 22.80 -32.51 9.26
N ILE A 241 22.97 -31.31 8.68
CA ILE A 241 23.33 -31.18 7.26
C ILE A 241 24.74 -31.72 6.96
N CYS A 242 25.66 -31.65 7.92
CA CYS A 242 27.00 -32.22 7.77
C CYS A 242 27.00 -33.75 7.87
N ASN A 243 26.09 -34.32 8.68
CA ASN A 243 25.93 -35.75 8.88
C ASN A 243 25.16 -36.46 7.76
N GLY A 244 24.74 -35.73 6.72
CA GLY A 244 23.97 -36.28 5.60
C GLY A 244 22.47 -36.47 5.90
N GLY A 245 21.97 -35.85 6.98
CA GLY A 245 20.54 -35.74 7.23
C GLY A 245 19.86 -34.76 6.27
N LEU A 246 18.60 -34.43 6.55
CA LEU A 246 17.81 -33.51 5.72
C LEU A 246 17.75 -33.97 4.25
N ARG A 247 17.48 -35.26 4.01
CA ARG A 247 17.54 -35.91 2.69
C ARG A 247 16.79 -35.19 1.57
N TYR A 248 15.66 -34.54 1.87
CA TYR A 248 14.87 -33.77 0.88
C TYR A 248 15.29 -32.29 0.76
N GLY A 249 16.44 -31.92 1.33
CA GLY A 249 17.02 -30.59 1.28
C GLY A 249 16.35 -29.59 2.22
N VAL A 250 16.97 -28.41 2.31
CA VAL A 250 16.48 -27.28 3.09
C VAL A 250 15.97 -26.19 2.17
N ILE A 251 14.71 -25.80 2.34
CA ILE A 251 14.10 -24.64 1.69
C ILE A 251 13.97 -23.53 2.71
N TRP A 252 14.74 -22.46 2.56
CA TRP A 252 14.66 -21.30 3.44
C TRP A 252 13.81 -20.20 2.81
N CYS A 253 12.65 -19.94 3.42
CA CYS A 253 11.71 -18.93 2.95
C CYS A 253 12.03 -17.56 3.57
N LYS A 254 12.24 -16.54 2.73
CA LYS A 254 12.45 -15.16 3.17
C LYS A 254 11.43 -14.21 2.53
N PRO A 255 10.99 -13.15 3.22
CA PRO A 255 10.16 -12.13 2.60
C PRO A 255 10.87 -11.48 1.39
N LYS A 256 10.11 -11.10 0.36
CA LYS A 256 10.64 -10.34 -0.79
C LYS A 256 11.40 -9.09 -0.33
N ASN A 257 12.48 -8.76 -1.05
CA ASN A 257 13.35 -7.59 -0.79
C ASN A 257 14.05 -7.59 0.59
N THR A 258 14.08 -8.73 1.30
CA THR A 258 14.85 -8.90 2.53
C THR A 258 16.11 -9.74 2.32
N ARG A 259 17.08 -9.61 3.22
CA ARG A 259 18.31 -10.42 3.26
C ARG A 259 18.24 -11.41 4.42
N LEU A 260 18.90 -12.55 4.26
CA LEU A 260 19.13 -13.47 5.37
C LEU A 260 20.09 -12.84 6.39
N SER A 261 20.03 -13.30 7.65
CA SER A 261 21.07 -13.02 8.62
C SER A 261 22.39 -13.64 8.18
N GLU A 262 23.53 -13.13 8.66
CA GLU A 262 24.85 -13.64 8.28
C GLU A 262 24.98 -15.14 8.56
N ARG A 263 24.43 -15.61 9.70
CA ARG A 263 24.46 -17.03 10.05
C ARG A 263 23.54 -17.88 9.17
N ALA A 264 22.30 -17.44 8.93
CA ALA A 264 21.40 -18.14 8.02
C ALA A 264 21.99 -18.22 6.60
N GLU A 265 22.67 -17.16 6.13
CA GLU A 265 23.36 -17.15 4.85
C GLU A 265 24.51 -18.16 4.80
N LYS A 266 25.35 -18.21 5.84
CA LYS A 266 26.44 -19.20 5.96
C LYS A 266 25.89 -20.63 5.98
N PHE A 267 24.84 -20.89 6.76
CA PHE A 267 24.17 -22.18 6.81
C PHE A 267 23.58 -22.57 5.46
N MET A 268 22.90 -21.66 4.76
CA MET A 268 22.32 -21.97 3.44
C MET A 268 23.37 -22.19 2.35
N LYS A 269 24.53 -21.52 2.43
CA LYS A 269 25.69 -21.84 1.58
C LYS A 269 26.16 -23.28 1.82
N LEU A 270 26.31 -23.68 3.09
CA LEU A 270 26.69 -25.05 3.47
C LEU A 270 25.63 -26.07 3.01
N ALA A 271 24.34 -25.79 3.22
CA ALA A 271 23.25 -26.68 2.84
C ALA A 271 23.15 -26.88 1.33
N CYS A 272 23.32 -25.82 0.53
CA CYS A 272 23.37 -25.93 -0.93
C CYS A 272 24.59 -26.71 -1.43
N LEU A 273 25.73 -26.63 -0.71
CA LEU A 273 26.94 -27.38 -1.05
C LEU A 273 26.80 -28.87 -0.75
N LYS A 274 26.15 -29.22 0.37
CA LYS A 274 26.00 -30.60 0.85
C LYS A 274 24.77 -31.32 0.27
N ASN A 275 23.73 -30.57 -0.10
CA ASN A 275 22.50 -31.12 -0.63
C ASN A 275 21.95 -30.24 -1.77
N GLU A 276 21.95 -30.78 -2.99
CA GLU A 276 21.54 -30.10 -4.23
C GLU A 276 20.05 -29.69 -4.28
N LEU A 277 19.22 -30.29 -3.42
CA LEU A 277 17.80 -29.97 -3.29
C LEU A 277 17.58 -28.72 -2.44
N SER A 278 18.60 -28.26 -1.69
CA SER A 278 18.51 -27.08 -0.84
C SER A 278 18.53 -25.78 -1.64
N GLY A 279 17.88 -24.75 -1.11
CA GLY A 279 17.86 -23.42 -1.73
C GLY A 279 17.03 -22.41 -0.93
N ILE A 280 17.10 -21.16 -1.37
CA ILE A 280 16.32 -20.06 -0.80
C ILE A 280 15.13 -19.74 -1.69
N VAL A 281 14.03 -19.26 -1.11
CA VAL A 281 12.84 -18.83 -1.86
C VAL A 281 12.28 -17.54 -1.29
N ASP A 282 11.93 -16.61 -2.18
CA ASP A 282 11.20 -15.40 -1.83
C ASP A 282 9.70 -15.70 -1.70
N ILE A 283 9.13 -15.37 -0.54
CA ILE A 283 7.70 -15.50 -0.23
C ILE A 283 7.08 -14.13 0.01
N ASP A 284 5.77 -14.02 -0.28
CA ASP A 284 4.98 -12.83 0.07
C ASP A 284 4.69 -12.80 1.57
N SER A 285 4.21 -13.91 2.12
CA SER A 285 3.96 -14.09 3.56
C SER A 285 3.90 -15.58 3.92
N PHE A 286 3.90 -15.89 5.23
CA PHE A 286 3.60 -17.22 5.74
C PHE A 286 2.23 -17.71 5.22
N ASP A 287 1.20 -16.88 5.34
CA ASP A 287 -0.15 -17.21 4.89
C ASP A 287 -0.22 -17.55 3.39
N ASP A 288 0.44 -16.78 2.52
CA ASP A 288 0.48 -17.06 1.06
C ASP A 288 1.21 -18.37 0.74
N LEU A 289 2.35 -18.63 1.38
CA LEU A 289 3.09 -19.89 1.21
C LEU A 289 2.21 -21.09 1.58
N LEU A 290 1.62 -21.07 2.78
CA LEU A 290 0.86 -22.19 3.31
C LEU A 290 -0.45 -22.40 2.54
N TYR A 291 -1.10 -21.32 2.09
CA TYR A 291 -2.28 -21.41 1.24
C TYR A 291 -1.96 -22.08 -0.10
N ARG A 292 -0.86 -21.70 -0.76
CA ARG A 292 -0.43 -22.36 -2.02
C ARG A 292 -0.09 -23.84 -1.82
N MET A 293 0.52 -24.19 -0.68
CA MET A 293 0.79 -25.59 -0.33
C MET A 293 -0.52 -26.35 -0.10
N TYR A 294 -1.48 -25.75 0.61
CA TYR A 294 -2.82 -26.30 0.81
C TYR A 294 -3.54 -26.60 -0.51
N LEU A 295 -3.48 -25.70 -1.50
CA LEU A 295 -4.11 -25.91 -2.80
C LEU A 295 -3.61 -27.19 -3.52
N THR A 296 -2.40 -27.67 -3.20
CA THR A 296 -1.88 -28.91 -3.78
C THR A 296 -2.61 -30.17 -3.31
N LEU A 297 -3.39 -30.07 -2.22
CA LEU A 297 -4.23 -31.16 -1.72
C LEU A 297 -5.43 -31.44 -2.63
N ASN A 298 -5.83 -30.48 -3.48
CA ASN A 298 -7.04 -30.54 -4.31
C ASN A 298 -8.31 -30.86 -3.49
N LYS A 299 -8.38 -30.32 -2.27
CA LYS A 299 -9.52 -30.40 -1.36
C LYS A 299 -9.99 -28.99 -0.98
N SER A 300 -11.23 -28.86 -0.51
CA SER A 300 -11.84 -27.60 -0.07
C SER A 300 -12.32 -27.75 1.36
N TYR A 301 -12.02 -26.74 2.18
CA TYR A 301 -12.39 -26.64 3.59
C TYR A 301 -13.02 -25.27 3.81
N LYS A 302 -14.23 -25.27 4.35
CA LYS A 302 -15.05 -24.06 4.49
C LYS A 302 -14.35 -22.99 5.32
N GLU A 303 -13.70 -23.39 6.40
CA GLU A 303 -12.98 -22.54 7.33
C GLU A 303 -11.83 -21.79 6.64
N ILE A 304 -11.20 -22.40 5.62
CA ILE A 304 -10.14 -21.78 4.81
C ILE A 304 -10.75 -20.90 3.72
N ASP A 305 -11.75 -21.42 3.00
CA ASP A 305 -12.35 -20.74 1.86
C ASP A 305 -13.07 -19.45 2.25
N ASP A 306 -13.76 -19.44 3.40
CA ASP A 306 -14.41 -18.25 3.95
C ASP A 306 -13.38 -17.23 4.45
N ARG A 307 -12.33 -17.69 5.15
CA ARG A 307 -11.23 -16.83 5.62
C ARG A 307 -10.44 -16.21 4.47
N TRP A 308 -10.29 -16.92 3.35
CA TRP A 308 -9.65 -16.41 2.14
C TRP A 308 -10.47 -15.31 1.45
N LYS A 309 -11.80 -15.43 1.45
CA LYS A 309 -12.69 -14.40 0.90
C LYS A 309 -12.65 -13.12 1.73
N ASP A 310 -12.68 -13.26 3.05
CA ASP A 310 -12.78 -12.14 3.99
C ASP A 310 -11.46 -11.45 4.34
N SER A 311 -10.29 -11.98 3.94
CA SER A 311 -9.03 -11.42 4.42
C SER A 311 -8.70 -10.04 3.83
N ASP A 312 -8.46 -9.06 4.73
CA ASP A 312 -7.80 -7.77 4.48
C ASP A 312 -6.29 -7.89 4.20
N CYS A 313 -5.77 -9.11 4.00
CA CYS A 313 -4.35 -9.29 3.73
C CYS A 313 -3.99 -8.70 2.35
N PHE A 314 -2.76 -8.22 2.21
CA PHE A 314 -2.21 -7.84 0.90
C PHE A 314 -2.21 -9.06 -0.01
N LYS A 315 -3.25 -9.19 -0.85
CA LYS A 315 -3.37 -10.25 -1.85
C LYS A 315 -2.51 -9.84 -3.05
N PRO A 316 -1.49 -10.63 -3.45
CA PRO A 316 -0.86 -10.40 -4.73
C PRO A 316 -1.93 -10.55 -5.82
N ILE A 317 -2.03 -9.57 -6.71
CA ILE A 317 -2.92 -9.66 -7.86
C ILE A 317 -2.46 -10.87 -8.70
N LEU A 318 -3.25 -11.94 -8.69
CA LEU A 318 -3.00 -13.11 -9.52
C LEU A 318 -3.39 -12.77 -10.96
N PHE A 319 -2.42 -12.39 -11.77
CA PHE A 319 -2.62 -12.04 -13.18
C PHE A 319 -3.01 -13.24 -14.07
N GLY A 320 -3.04 -14.46 -13.53
CA GLY A 320 -3.18 -15.71 -14.31
C GLY A 320 -4.47 -15.82 -15.14
N ASN A 321 -5.56 -15.19 -14.70
CA ASN A 321 -6.84 -15.20 -15.41
C ASN A 321 -7.12 -13.92 -16.22
N LEU A 322 -6.22 -12.93 -16.17
CA LEU A 322 -6.42 -11.69 -16.89
C LEU A 322 -5.98 -11.83 -18.35
N LYS A 323 -6.86 -11.43 -19.26
CA LYS A 323 -6.55 -11.43 -20.69
C LYS A 323 -5.51 -10.36 -20.97
N LYS A 324 -4.51 -10.68 -21.80
CA LYS A 324 -3.62 -9.64 -22.36
C LYS A 324 -4.49 -8.64 -23.13
N ARG A 325 -4.25 -7.36 -22.90
CA ARG A 325 -4.99 -6.30 -23.60
C ARG A 325 -4.65 -6.35 -25.10
N LEU A 326 -5.66 -6.49 -25.95
CA LEU A 326 -5.48 -6.54 -27.41
C LEU A 326 -5.39 -5.15 -28.06
N VAL A 327 -5.71 -4.09 -27.33
CA VAL A 327 -5.69 -2.71 -27.83
C VAL A 327 -4.32 -2.07 -27.60
N PHE A 328 -3.72 -1.56 -28.67
CA PHE A 328 -2.48 -0.77 -28.60
C PHE A 328 -2.70 0.47 -27.73
N THR A 329 -1.90 0.60 -26.69
CA THR A 329 -1.96 1.69 -25.71
C THR A 329 -0.60 2.38 -25.65
N LYS A 330 -0.63 3.70 -25.85
CA LYS A 330 0.53 4.57 -25.73
C LYS A 330 0.50 5.24 -24.35
N THR A 331 1.62 5.24 -23.62
CA THR A 331 1.73 5.98 -22.36
C THR A 331 2.39 7.35 -22.57
N ASN A 332 2.60 8.06 -21.47
CA ASN A 332 3.33 9.32 -21.35
C ASN A 332 4.66 9.14 -20.59
N THR A 333 5.22 7.92 -20.63
CA THR A 333 6.38 7.52 -19.83
C THR A 333 7.54 7.09 -20.73
N PHE A 334 8.74 7.56 -20.45
CA PHE A 334 9.98 7.34 -21.21
C PHE A 334 11.00 6.58 -20.35
N GLU A 335 11.73 5.66 -20.96
CA GLU A 335 12.77 4.88 -20.29
C GLU A 335 14.13 5.59 -20.39
N ALA A 336 14.84 5.70 -19.26
CA ALA A 336 16.19 6.26 -19.23
C ALA A 336 17.16 5.38 -20.02
N GLN A 337 17.92 6.01 -20.91
CA GLN A 337 19.06 5.40 -21.61
C GLN A 337 20.36 5.59 -20.83
N ASN A 338 20.47 6.70 -20.11
CA ASN A 338 21.60 7.00 -19.23
C ASN A 338 21.12 7.68 -17.97
N VAL A 339 21.75 7.35 -16.85
CA VAL A 339 21.50 7.95 -15.54
C VAL A 339 22.86 8.31 -14.92
N PRO A 340 23.03 9.52 -14.34
CA PRO A 340 24.22 9.83 -13.57
C PRO A 340 24.26 8.95 -12.31
N ASN A 341 25.18 7.98 -12.31
CA ASN A 341 25.35 7.03 -11.22
C ASN A 341 26.47 7.43 -10.26
N ASP A 342 27.29 8.41 -10.63
CA ASP A 342 28.36 8.97 -9.82
C ASP A 342 28.11 10.44 -9.51
N SER A 343 28.81 10.95 -8.50
CA SER A 343 28.71 12.33 -8.04
C SER A 343 30.01 12.72 -7.34
N TYR A 344 30.37 14.00 -7.41
CA TYR A 344 31.40 14.51 -6.52
C TYR A 344 30.90 14.50 -5.08
N ILE A 345 31.75 14.08 -4.14
CA ILE A 345 31.46 14.00 -2.72
C ILE A 345 32.57 14.64 -1.90
N PHE A 346 32.19 15.37 -0.85
CA PHE A 346 33.10 15.91 0.15
C PHE A 346 32.40 16.14 1.50
N GLU A 347 33.15 16.06 2.60
CA GLU A 347 32.69 16.42 3.93
C GLU A 347 32.54 17.93 4.05
N THR A 348 31.54 18.38 4.81
CA THR A 348 31.20 19.81 4.85
C THR A 348 30.95 20.37 6.25
N THR A 349 31.03 21.70 6.38
CA THR A 349 30.50 22.44 7.53
C THR A 349 28.99 22.66 7.45
N ILE A 350 28.37 22.49 6.27
CA ILE A 350 26.95 22.76 6.05
C ILE A 350 26.10 21.75 6.84
N THR A 351 25.16 22.25 7.64
CA THR A 351 24.34 21.42 8.54
C THR A 351 22.87 21.32 8.11
N SER A 352 22.42 22.18 7.19
CA SER A 352 21.01 22.22 6.78
C SER A 352 20.80 22.38 5.27
N TRP A 353 19.66 21.88 4.78
CA TRP A 353 19.23 22.08 3.39
C TRP A 353 19.01 23.56 3.04
N LYS A 354 18.62 24.39 4.01
CA LYS A 354 18.44 25.83 3.81
C LYS A 354 19.78 26.51 3.51
N GLU A 355 20.80 26.15 4.27
CA GLU A 355 22.16 26.64 4.09
C GLU A 355 22.74 26.16 2.75
N LEU A 356 22.63 24.86 2.43
CA LEU A 356 23.04 24.31 1.12
C LEU A 356 22.41 25.09 -0.05
N ARG A 357 21.10 25.36 0.02
CA ARG A 357 20.39 26.13 -1.02
C ARG A 357 20.92 27.55 -1.15
N GLY A 358 21.42 28.16 -0.08
CA GLY A 358 22.05 29.48 -0.13
C GLY A 358 23.30 29.51 -1.02
N TYR A 359 24.11 28.45 -0.99
CA TYR A 359 25.30 28.33 -1.84
C TYR A 359 24.95 28.21 -3.33
N ILE A 360 23.93 27.42 -3.67
CA ILE A 360 23.59 27.10 -5.06
C ILE A 360 22.48 27.98 -5.66
N GLN A 361 21.95 28.96 -4.91
CA GLN A 361 20.81 29.78 -5.37
C GLN A 361 21.11 30.59 -6.63
N LYS A 362 22.38 31.01 -6.81
CA LYS A 362 22.83 31.88 -7.92
C LYS A 362 23.52 31.10 -9.04
N THR A 363 23.52 29.78 -8.97
CA THR A 363 24.21 28.90 -9.92
C THR A 363 23.19 28.04 -10.67
N SER A 364 23.33 27.97 -11.98
CA SER A 364 22.56 27.08 -12.86
C SER A 364 23.42 25.92 -13.39
N ASP A 365 24.66 25.81 -12.94
CA ASP A 365 25.69 24.89 -13.38
C ASP A 365 26.08 23.86 -12.30
N ILE A 366 25.36 23.85 -11.17
CA ILE A 366 25.57 22.89 -10.07
C ILE A 366 24.23 22.37 -9.54
N VAL A 367 24.15 21.06 -9.34
CA VAL A 367 23.12 20.40 -8.52
C VAL A 367 23.79 19.84 -7.28
N ALA A 368 23.21 20.04 -6.09
CA ALA A 368 23.78 19.49 -4.87
C ALA A 368 22.74 19.02 -3.86
N ALA A 369 23.10 18.01 -3.07
CA ALA A 369 22.29 17.46 -1.98
C ALA A 369 23.15 17.24 -0.72
N LEU A 370 22.53 17.40 0.46
CA LEU A 370 23.17 17.15 1.75
C LEU A 370 22.72 15.79 2.29
N PHE A 371 23.67 14.88 2.56
CA PHE A 371 23.37 13.57 3.11
C PHE A 371 24.50 13.09 4.04
N LYS A 372 24.15 12.74 5.28
CA LYS A 372 25.08 12.24 6.32
C LYS A 372 26.36 13.10 6.48
N GLY A 373 26.18 14.42 6.56
CA GLY A 373 27.30 15.37 6.75
C GLY A 373 28.20 15.57 5.52
N LYS A 374 27.78 15.07 4.35
CA LYS A 374 28.51 15.21 3.08
C LYS A 374 27.65 15.90 2.03
N VAL A 375 28.27 16.70 1.18
CA VAL A 375 27.63 17.25 -0.02
C VAL A 375 27.90 16.32 -1.19
N TRP A 376 26.84 15.97 -1.90
CA TRP A 376 26.86 15.26 -3.17
C TRP A 376 26.54 16.28 -4.27
N ALA A 377 27.42 16.46 -5.25
CA ALA A 377 27.27 17.48 -6.28
C ALA A 377 27.52 16.98 -7.72
N PHE A 378 26.65 17.43 -8.63
CA PHE A 378 26.88 17.42 -10.08
C PHE A 378 27.32 18.80 -10.53
N GLY A 379 28.30 18.87 -11.42
CA GLY A 379 28.89 20.12 -11.93
C GLY A 379 30.38 19.96 -12.19
N GLU A 380 30.99 20.99 -12.77
CA GLU A 380 32.43 21.01 -13.00
C GLU A 380 33.18 21.05 -11.65
N LYS A 381 34.21 20.20 -11.49
CA LYS A 381 34.98 20.07 -10.23
C LYS A 381 35.50 21.39 -9.69
N ASN A 382 36.07 22.24 -10.54
CA ASN A 382 36.62 23.54 -10.14
C ASN A 382 35.53 24.50 -9.69
N ARG A 383 34.42 24.51 -10.41
CA ARG A 383 33.26 25.33 -10.10
C ARG A 383 32.63 24.97 -8.76
N ILE A 384 32.51 23.67 -8.47
CA ILE A 384 32.03 23.19 -7.16
C ILE A 384 32.97 23.67 -6.04
N ARG A 385 34.29 23.62 -6.24
CA ARG A 385 35.27 24.11 -5.26
C ARG A 385 35.14 25.61 -4.99
N GLU A 386 34.89 26.41 -6.02
CA GLU A 386 34.68 27.85 -5.88
C GLU A 386 33.41 28.17 -5.11
N VAL A 387 32.30 27.52 -5.47
CA VAL A 387 30.99 27.78 -4.87
C VAL A 387 30.98 27.37 -3.41
N PHE A 388 31.53 26.20 -3.08
CA PHE A 388 31.61 25.69 -1.71
C PHE A 388 32.88 26.10 -0.96
N LYS A 389 33.58 27.15 -1.42
CA LYS A 389 34.81 27.62 -0.77
C LYS A 389 34.57 27.94 0.71
N GLY A 390 35.42 27.39 1.58
CA GLY A 390 35.30 27.54 3.03
C GLY A 390 34.31 26.58 3.71
N ALA A 391 33.49 25.86 2.96
CA ALA A 391 32.58 24.84 3.49
C ALA A 391 33.06 23.40 3.29
N ILE A 392 34.14 23.18 2.52
CA ILE A 392 34.73 21.86 2.23
C ILE A 392 35.71 21.48 3.36
N LYS A 393 35.56 20.26 3.92
CA LYS A 393 36.43 19.70 4.98
C LYS A 393 37.34 18.56 4.53
N SER A 394 37.06 17.94 3.38
CA SER A 394 37.82 16.80 2.86
C SER A 394 38.22 17.03 1.40
N GLU A 395 39.10 16.17 0.87
CA GLU A 395 39.29 16.10 -0.58
C GLU A 395 37.96 15.74 -1.28
N MET A 396 37.80 16.28 -2.50
CA MET A 396 36.64 16.02 -3.34
C MET A 396 36.92 14.85 -4.28
N GLU A 397 36.15 13.78 -4.09
CA GLU A 397 36.26 12.52 -4.80
C GLU A 397 35.01 12.28 -5.68
N LEU A 398 35.15 11.51 -6.75
CA LEU A 398 34.03 11.05 -7.56
C LEU A 398 33.60 9.67 -7.04
N LYS A 399 32.34 9.51 -6.65
CA LYS A 399 31.84 8.28 -6.03
C LYS A 399 30.51 7.84 -6.62
N GLU A 400 30.40 6.55 -6.88
CA GLU A 400 29.17 5.91 -7.36
C GLU A 400 28.11 5.83 -6.25
N PHE A 401 26.85 6.08 -6.60
CA PHE A 401 25.68 5.87 -5.77
C PHE A 401 25.44 4.36 -5.59
N PRO A 402 25.27 3.87 -4.35
CA PRO A 402 24.83 2.50 -4.12
C PRO A 402 23.50 2.19 -4.83
N GLU A 403 23.39 0.99 -5.43
CA GLU A 403 22.24 0.58 -6.26
C GLU A 403 20.87 0.76 -5.55
N TYR A 404 20.84 0.55 -4.23
CA TYR A 404 19.61 0.67 -3.43
C TYR A 404 19.14 2.13 -3.24
N TRP A 405 19.98 3.13 -3.50
CA TRP A 405 19.62 4.55 -3.32
C TRP A 405 18.65 5.07 -4.37
N TYR A 406 18.63 4.54 -5.59
CA TYR A 406 17.63 4.90 -6.58
C TYR A 406 16.50 3.86 -6.71
N GLN A 407 16.55 2.77 -5.93
CA GLN A 407 15.44 1.80 -5.82
C GLN A 407 14.44 2.15 -4.72
N ARG A 408 14.86 2.90 -3.69
CA ARG A 408 13.95 3.41 -2.66
C ARG A 408 13.20 4.63 -3.18
N ASP A 409 11.88 4.62 -3.01
CA ASP A 409 11.08 5.83 -3.20
C ASP A 409 11.59 6.90 -2.21
N TYR A 410 11.85 8.12 -2.70
CA TYR A 410 12.21 9.31 -1.90
C TYR A 410 13.64 9.43 -1.33
N SER A 411 14.64 8.74 -1.90
CA SER A 411 16.06 9.05 -1.68
C SER A 411 16.48 10.48 -2.09
N PHE A 412 17.56 11.02 -1.51
CA PHE A 412 18.15 12.30 -1.89
C PHE A 412 18.62 12.34 -3.35
N VAL A 413 18.97 11.18 -3.92
CA VAL A 413 19.36 11.02 -5.33
C VAL A 413 18.23 11.47 -6.26
N TRP A 414 16.97 11.14 -5.92
CA TRP A 414 15.82 11.64 -6.68
C TRP A 414 15.72 13.16 -6.65
N SER A 415 16.04 13.80 -5.52
CA SER A 415 16.08 15.26 -5.44
C SER A 415 17.10 15.82 -6.41
N MET A 416 18.30 15.23 -6.49
CA MET A 416 19.31 15.65 -7.45
C MET A 416 18.84 15.50 -8.90
N TYR A 417 18.16 14.40 -9.25
CA TYR A 417 17.59 14.25 -10.59
C TYR A 417 16.47 15.25 -10.90
N TYR A 418 15.60 15.57 -9.93
CA TYR A 418 14.60 16.63 -10.10
C TYR A 418 15.23 18.02 -10.23
N ASP A 419 16.28 18.31 -9.46
CA ASP A 419 17.01 19.58 -9.56
C ASP A 419 17.75 19.69 -10.90
N LEU A 420 18.32 18.60 -11.40
CA LEU A 420 18.91 18.50 -12.74
C LEU A 420 17.88 18.80 -13.84
N ILE A 421 16.70 18.18 -13.76
CA ILE A 421 15.57 18.47 -14.67
C ILE A 421 15.18 19.95 -14.57
N LYS A 422 15.03 20.47 -13.35
CA LYS A 422 14.62 21.86 -13.11
C LYS A 422 15.56 22.86 -13.74
N ILE A 423 16.87 22.71 -13.54
CA ILE A 423 17.89 23.61 -14.11
C ILE A 423 17.73 23.68 -15.63
N VAL A 424 17.67 22.53 -16.30
CA VAL A 424 17.61 22.45 -17.76
C VAL A 424 16.28 22.98 -18.31
N LEU A 425 15.16 22.72 -17.63
CA LEU A 425 13.86 23.25 -18.05
C LEU A 425 13.76 24.77 -17.90
N VAL A 426 14.34 25.32 -16.83
CA VAL A 426 14.41 26.77 -16.62
C VAL A 426 15.33 27.43 -17.64
N ASP A 427 16.46 26.81 -17.97
CA ASP A 427 17.37 27.26 -19.04
C ASP A 427 16.69 27.28 -20.41
N LYS A 428 15.83 26.29 -20.70
CA LYS A 428 14.94 26.27 -21.88
C LYS A 428 13.83 27.33 -21.84
N GLY A 429 13.76 28.18 -20.82
CA GLY A 429 12.82 29.29 -20.70
C GLY A 429 11.46 28.95 -20.07
N LEU A 430 11.31 27.74 -19.50
CA LEU A 430 10.10 27.37 -18.76
C LEU A 430 10.12 27.92 -17.34
N ILE A 431 8.94 28.18 -16.78
CA ILE A 431 8.80 28.73 -15.44
C ILE A 431 8.29 27.67 -14.49
N CYS A 432 9.03 27.44 -13.40
CA CYS A 432 8.67 26.52 -12.34
C CYS A 432 7.64 27.16 -11.39
N PHE A 433 6.50 26.50 -11.17
CA PHE A 433 5.39 27.02 -10.33
C PHE A 433 4.91 26.01 -9.26
N GLY A 434 5.64 24.91 -9.09
CA GLY A 434 5.38 23.86 -8.13
C GLY A 434 6.59 22.91 -8.09
N ARG A 435 6.57 21.88 -7.23
CA ARG A 435 7.76 21.02 -7.00
C ARG A 435 8.36 20.48 -8.30
N ASN A 436 7.52 19.97 -9.20
CA ASN A 436 7.92 19.43 -10.51
C ASN A 436 7.02 19.94 -11.65
N LYS A 437 6.54 21.19 -11.53
CA LYS A 437 5.57 21.77 -12.48
C LYS A 437 6.16 22.95 -13.21
N TYR A 438 6.05 22.94 -14.54
CA TYR A 438 6.66 23.92 -15.43
C TYR A 438 5.64 24.38 -16.46
N TYR A 439 5.56 25.70 -16.72
CA TYR A 439 4.73 26.24 -17.79
C TYR A 439 5.57 27.03 -18.79
N ASP A 440 5.07 27.10 -20.03
CA ASP A 440 5.67 27.90 -21.08
C ASP A 440 4.97 29.26 -21.15
N LYS A 441 5.72 30.34 -20.89
CA LYS A 441 5.21 31.72 -20.93
C LYS A 441 4.72 32.16 -22.32
N ASN A 442 5.19 31.50 -23.38
CA ASN A 442 4.88 31.89 -24.76
C ASN A 442 3.57 31.29 -25.28
N HIS A 443 3.01 30.29 -24.59
CA HIS A 443 1.78 29.60 -25.00
C HIS A 443 0.65 29.90 -24.01
N VAL A 444 0.00 31.04 -24.21
CA VAL A 444 -1.07 31.57 -23.34
C VAL A 444 -2.37 31.79 -24.11
N VAL A 445 -3.48 31.43 -23.48
CA VAL A 445 -4.84 31.72 -23.97
C VAL A 445 -5.56 32.56 -22.93
N SER A 446 -6.19 33.66 -23.36
CA SER A 446 -7.02 34.48 -22.48
C SER A 446 -8.46 33.94 -22.48
N GLU A 447 -8.96 33.53 -21.31
CA GLU A 447 -10.32 33.00 -21.14
C GLU A 447 -10.95 33.48 -19.83
N ASN A 448 -12.18 34.02 -19.91
CA ASN A 448 -12.98 34.45 -18.74
C ASN A 448 -12.22 35.36 -17.77
N GLY A 449 -11.40 36.29 -18.29
CA GLY A 449 -10.60 37.19 -17.46
C GLY A 449 -9.35 36.56 -16.84
N ASN A 450 -8.94 35.36 -17.28
CA ASN A 450 -7.73 34.68 -16.85
C ASN A 450 -6.78 34.42 -18.03
N LYS A 451 -5.49 34.35 -17.75
CA LYS A 451 -4.47 33.78 -18.63
C LYS A 451 -4.26 32.32 -18.29
N VAL A 452 -4.41 31.46 -19.28
CA VAL A 452 -4.24 30.01 -19.17
C VAL A 452 -3.00 29.62 -19.96
N TYR A 453 -1.99 29.11 -19.26
CA TYR A 453 -0.72 28.68 -19.81
C TYR A 453 -0.66 27.17 -19.90
N GLU A 454 -0.13 26.63 -21.00
CA GLU A 454 0.21 25.21 -21.09
C GLU A 454 1.33 24.88 -20.10
N ALA A 455 1.15 23.79 -19.36
CA ALA A 455 2.11 23.32 -18.38
C ALA A 455 2.33 21.80 -18.48
N ILE A 456 3.40 21.34 -17.83
CA ILE A 456 3.70 19.94 -17.55
C ILE A 456 4.00 19.73 -16.09
N GLU A 457 3.60 18.57 -15.60
CA GLU A 457 4.12 17.98 -14.38
C GLU A 457 5.04 16.81 -14.72
N VAL A 458 6.20 16.76 -14.08
CA VAL A 458 7.23 15.75 -14.34
C VAL A 458 7.37 14.83 -13.14
N PHE A 459 7.40 13.52 -13.41
CA PHE A 459 7.58 12.49 -12.41
C PHE A 459 8.68 11.52 -12.81
N LEU A 460 9.49 11.14 -11.84
CA LEU A 460 10.44 10.06 -11.94
C LEU A 460 9.98 8.87 -11.11
N SER A 461 10.21 7.66 -11.61
CA SER A 461 9.92 6.39 -10.91
C SER A 461 10.96 5.34 -11.28
N CYS A 462 11.08 4.27 -10.49
CA CYS A 462 11.95 3.14 -10.79
C CYS A 462 11.11 1.86 -10.94
N VAL A 463 11.18 1.22 -12.11
CA VAL A 463 10.49 -0.05 -12.38
C VAL A 463 11.50 -1.05 -12.92
N ASN A 464 11.64 -2.22 -12.29
CA ASN A 464 12.61 -3.25 -12.68
C ASN A 464 14.04 -2.69 -12.85
N LYS A 465 14.49 -1.86 -11.90
CA LYS A 465 15.79 -1.18 -11.90
C LYS A 465 15.99 -0.13 -13.01
N LYS A 466 14.95 0.19 -13.79
CA LYS A 466 15.00 1.24 -14.81
C LYS A 466 14.34 2.52 -14.31
N ILE A 467 15.02 3.64 -14.49
CA ILE A 467 14.44 4.96 -14.20
C ILE A 467 13.53 5.39 -15.33
N LEU A 468 12.31 5.78 -14.99
CA LEU A 468 11.28 6.20 -15.92
C LEU A 468 10.90 7.64 -15.69
N LEU A 469 10.79 8.42 -16.77
CA LEU A 469 10.27 9.78 -16.79
C LEU A 469 8.81 9.77 -17.25
N THR A 470 7.89 10.28 -16.45
CA THR A 470 6.48 10.47 -16.84
C THR A 470 6.18 11.97 -16.94
N ILE A 471 5.55 12.39 -18.04
CA ILE A 471 5.12 13.78 -18.24
C ILE A 471 3.60 13.87 -18.27
N LEU A 472 3.01 14.72 -17.45
CA LEU A 472 1.57 14.92 -17.37
C LEU A 472 1.23 16.34 -17.80
N PRO A 473 0.62 16.54 -18.99
CA PRO A 473 0.13 17.85 -19.40
C PRO A 473 -0.87 18.42 -18.40
N THR A 474 -0.74 19.69 -18.08
CA THR A 474 -1.60 20.43 -17.14
C THR A 474 -1.64 21.91 -17.52
N PHE A 475 -2.22 22.76 -16.68
CA PHE A 475 -2.35 24.19 -16.92
C PHE A 475 -1.89 25.01 -15.73
N TYR A 476 -1.23 26.14 -16.01
CA TYR A 476 -1.00 27.21 -15.04
C TYR A 476 -1.97 28.36 -15.33
N ILE A 477 -2.60 28.91 -14.29
CA ILE A 477 -3.62 29.95 -14.44
C ILE A 477 -3.26 31.17 -13.60
N GLU A 478 -3.35 32.33 -14.24
CA GLU A 478 -3.14 33.66 -13.69
C GLU A 478 -4.36 34.55 -13.98
N SER A 479 -4.74 35.41 -13.04
CA SER A 479 -5.83 36.37 -13.25
C SER A 479 -5.36 37.58 -14.06
N ASN A 480 -6.15 38.04 -15.03
CA ASN A 480 -5.86 39.28 -15.77
C ASN A 480 -5.86 40.51 -14.86
N SER A 481 -6.60 40.48 -13.75
CA SER A 481 -6.69 41.60 -12.81
C SER A 481 -5.57 41.60 -11.76
N GLY A 482 -4.64 40.64 -11.81
CA GLY A 482 -3.59 40.45 -10.80
C GLY A 482 -4.10 40.00 -9.42
N LYS A 483 -5.40 39.72 -9.27
CA LYS A 483 -5.97 39.22 -8.01
C LYS A 483 -5.67 37.74 -7.83
N LEU A 484 -5.34 37.33 -6.60
CA LEU A 484 -5.18 35.93 -6.23
C LEU A 484 -6.47 35.16 -6.48
N ILE A 485 -6.40 34.11 -7.30
CA ILE A 485 -7.51 33.17 -7.54
C ILE A 485 -7.49 32.13 -6.42
N GLU A 486 -8.63 31.90 -5.77
CA GLU A 486 -8.77 30.86 -4.76
C GLU A 486 -8.44 29.47 -5.33
N LYS A 487 -7.83 28.61 -4.51
CA LYS A 487 -7.37 27.27 -4.92
C LYS A 487 -8.49 26.43 -5.55
N TYR A 488 -9.68 26.46 -4.97
CA TYR A 488 -10.84 25.71 -5.48
C TYR A 488 -11.29 26.20 -6.86
N GLN A 489 -11.36 27.53 -7.05
CA GLN A 489 -11.71 28.12 -8.34
C GLN A 489 -10.66 27.79 -9.41
N LYS A 490 -9.37 27.88 -9.07
CA LYS A 490 -8.27 27.50 -9.97
C LYS A 490 -8.37 26.03 -10.38
N GLN A 491 -8.64 25.12 -9.45
CA GLN A 491 -8.84 23.70 -9.75
C GLN A 491 -10.07 23.46 -10.64
N LYS A 492 -11.16 24.20 -10.42
CA LYS A 492 -12.37 24.10 -11.25
C LYS A 492 -12.08 24.48 -12.71
N ILE A 493 -11.30 25.54 -12.94
CA ILE A 493 -10.90 25.95 -14.29
C ILE A 493 -10.00 24.89 -14.93
N ILE A 494 -8.99 24.40 -14.22
CA ILE A 494 -8.10 23.32 -14.70
C ILE A 494 -8.91 22.08 -15.08
N ASN A 495 -9.84 21.64 -14.22
CA ASN A 495 -10.68 20.47 -14.48
C ASN A 495 -11.59 20.68 -15.71
N ASN A 496 -12.10 21.89 -15.92
CA ASN A 496 -12.90 22.23 -17.11
C ASN A 496 -12.08 22.13 -18.40
N HIS A 497 -10.80 22.52 -18.39
CA HIS A 497 -9.93 22.31 -19.55
C HIS A 497 -9.61 20.82 -19.75
N ILE A 498 -9.17 20.12 -18.70
CA ILE A 498 -8.76 18.72 -18.79
C ILE A 498 -9.92 17.81 -19.25
N SER A 499 -11.12 18.01 -18.72
CA SER A 499 -12.30 17.20 -19.07
C SER A 499 -12.73 17.28 -20.54
N ARG A 500 -12.27 18.30 -21.28
CA ARG A 500 -12.55 18.47 -22.72
C ARG A 500 -11.45 17.90 -23.62
N ILE A 501 -10.35 17.42 -23.04
CA ILE A 501 -9.19 16.90 -23.79
C ILE A 501 -9.23 15.37 -23.78
N TYR A 502 -9.70 14.80 -24.88
CA TYR A 502 -9.74 13.36 -25.10
C TYR A 502 -8.39 12.80 -25.59
N ASN A 503 -8.29 11.49 -25.75
CA ASN A 503 -7.06 10.76 -26.09
C ASN A 503 -6.22 11.39 -27.23
N ALA A 504 -6.85 11.82 -28.33
CA ALA A 504 -6.15 12.46 -29.44
C ALA A 504 -5.56 13.83 -29.06
N GLY A 505 -6.30 14.61 -28.27
CA GLY A 505 -5.84 15.89 -27.73
C GLY A 505 -4.67 15.71 -26.75
N VAL A 506 -4.79 14.74 -25.83
CA VAL A 506 -3.71 14.39 -24.89
C VAL A 506 -2.45 13.95 -25.63
N SER A 507 -2.59 13.08 -26.64
CA SER A 507 -1.45 12.63 -27.46
C SER A 507 -0.78 13.79 -28.19
N THR A 508 -1.56 14.76 -28.68
CA THR A 508 -1.03 15.96 -29.34
C THR A 508 -0.24 16.82 -28.35
N GLN A 509 -0.77 17.04 -27.14
CA GLN A 509 -0.06 17.79 -26.10
C GLN A 509 1.23 17.10 -25.67
N ILE A 510 1.21 15.79 -25.44
CA ILE A 510 2.42 15.01 -25.12
C ILE A 510 3.45 15.16 -26.23
N ASN A 511 3.06 15.01 -27.49
CA ASN A 511 3.98 15.16 -28.62
C ASN A 511 4.58 16.57 -28.72
N ASN A 512 3.79 17.62 -28.44
CA ASN A 512 4.28 19.00 -28.40
C ASN A 512 5.28 19.21 -27.27
N TRP A 513 5.00 18.68 -26.08
CA TRP A 513 5.94 18.72 -24.96
C TRP A 513 7.22 17.96 -25.24
N ILE A 514 7.14 16.75 -25.82
CA ILE A 514 8.34 16.01 -26.27
C ILE A 514 9.19 16.88 -27.21
N LYS A 515 8.58 17.57 -28.18
CA LYS A 515 9.32 18.46 -29.10
C LYS A 515 10.04 19.60 -28.36
N ARG A 516 9.41 20.20 -27.34
CA ARG A 516 10.02 21.26 -26.52
C ARG A 516 11.14 20.72 -25.62
N LEU A 517 10.95 19.52 -25.08
CA LEU A 517 11.88 18.89 -24.13
C LEU A 517 13.12 18.30 -24.81
N SER A 518 13.00 17.83 -26.06
CA SER A 518 14.10 17.14 -26.74
C SER A 518 15.18 18.07 -27.31
N THR A 519 16.40 17.54 -27.44
CA THR A 519 17.54 18.12 -28.15
C THR A 519 18.13 17.03 -29.06
N MET A 520 18.28 17.27 -30.36
CA MET A 520 18.94 16.34 -31.31
C MET A 520 18.51 14.87 -31.18
N SER A 521 17.20 14.63 -30.99
CA SER A 521 16.49 13.33 -30.90
C SER A 521 16.25 12.70 -29.51
N ASP A 522 16.86 13.19 -28.43
CA ASP A 522 16.65 12.68 -27.07
C ASP A 522 16.13 13.75 -26.11
N ILE A 523 15.54 13.34 -24.98
CA ILE A 523 15.27 14.22 -23.85
C ILE A 523 16.48 14.16 -22.92
N VAL A 524 17.27 15.23 -22.91
CA VAL A 524 18.54 15.30 -22.17
C VAL A 524 18.43 16.34 -21.07
N PHE A 525 18.74 15.93 -19.85
CA PHE A 525 18.95 16.83 -18.72
C PHE A 525 20.40 16.68 -18.25
N SER A 526 21.20 17.73 -18.37
CA SER A 526 22.63 17.65 -18.10
C SER A 526 23.18 18.89 -17.41
N VAL A 527 24.13 18.65 -16.52
CA VAL A 527 25.01 19.65 -15.91
C VAL A 527 26.42 19.09 -16.00
N ASP A 528 27.32 19.77 -16.72
CA ASP A 528 28.65 19.26 -17.07
C ASP A 528 28.58 17.84 -17.67
N ASN A 529 29.32 16.87 -17.11
CA ASN A 529 29.36 15.49 -17.59
C ASN A 529 28.23 14.60 -17.04
N PHE A 530 27.43 15.10 -16.09
CA PHE A 530 26.34 14.36 -15.47
C PHE A 530 25.08 14.47 -16.32
N LYS A 531 24.71 13.38 -17.01
CA LYS A 531 23.62 13.35 -18.00
C LYS A 531 22.53 12.37 -17.61
N LEU A 532 21.30 12.86 -17.50
CA LEU A 532 20.09 12.05 -17.43
C LEU A 532 19.42 12.08 -18.81
N ILE A 533 19.43 10.96 -19.52
CA ILE A 533 19.02 10.87 -20.93
C ILE A 533 17.85 9.91 -21.06
N PHE A 534 16.79 10.34 -21.72
CA PHE A 534 15.64 9.51 -22.09
C PHE A 534 15.45 9.53 -23.60
N ASN A 535 15.09 8.38 -24.17
CA ASN A 535 14.64 8.34 -25.56
C ASN A 535 13.25 9.00 -25.70
N ARG A 536 12.82 9.26 -26.93
CA ARG A 536 11.46 9.78 -27.22
C ARG A 536 10.41 8.69 -27.35
N ILE A 537 10.80 7.44 -27.15
CA ILE A 537 9.93 6.28 -27.33
C ILE A 537 9.24 6.03 -26.00
N VAL A 538 7.96 6.37 -25.94
CA VAL A 538 7.16 6.07 -24.76
C VAL A 538 6.95 4.57 -24.60
N TYR A 539 6.72 4.15 -23.37
CA TYR A 539 6.18 2.83 -23.11
C TYR A 539 4.88 2.62 -23.86
N THR A 540 4.75 1.43 -24.41
CA THR A 540 3.55 0.97 -25.09
C THR A 540 3.11 -0.35 -24.49
N SER A 541 1.84 -0.69 -24.68
CA SER A 541 1.32 -1.99 -24.30
C SER A 541 0.16 -2.44 -25.16
N GLY A 542 -0.03 -3.75 -25.24
CA GLY A 542 -1.07 -4.37 -26.06
C GLY A 542 -0.93 -4.06 -27.56
N GLY A 543 -1.87 -4.57 -28.34
CA GLY A 543 -1.88 -4.38 -29.79
C GLY A 543 -1.07 -5.41 -30.56
N ILE A 544 -1.54 -5.74 -31.76
CA ILE A 544 -0.91 -6.71 -32.68
C ILE A 544 0.10 -6.01 -33.61
N GLU A 545 -0.09 -4.70 -33.87
CA GLU A 545 0.73 -3.89 -34.79
C GLU A 545 1.81 -3.07 -34.08
N ARG A 546 2.20 -3.48 -32.87
CA ARG A 546 3.21 -2.78 -32.09
C ARG A 546 4.61 -3.07 -32.66
N ASN A 547 5.41 -2.03 -32.86
CA ASN A 547 6.83 -2.22 -33.17
C ASN A 547 7.55 -2.92 -31.99
N GLU A 548 8.16 -4.08 -32.27
CA GLU A 548 8.82 -4.91 -31.27
C GLU A 548 9.94 -4.18 -30.52
N GLN A 549 10.62 -3.23 -31.16
CA GLN A 549 11.72 -2.45 -30.58
C GLN A 549 11.28 -1.42 -29.54
N TRP A 550 10.00 -1.08 -29.49
CA TRP A 550 9.52 -0.14 -28.47
C TRP A 550 9.65 -0.75 -27.07
N PRO A 551 9.73 0.06 -26.00
CA PRO A 551 9.69 -0.46 -24.64
C PRO A 551 8.24 -0.89 -24.29
N GLN A 552 8.10 -2.02 -23.59
CA GLN A 552 6.79 -2.63 -23.26
C GLN A 552 6.53 -2.64 -21.75
N LEU A 553 5.33 -2.24 -21.35
CA LEU A 553 4.78 -2.59 -20.04
C LEU A 553 3.81 -3.76 -20.18
N MET A 554 3.84 -4.70 -19.24
CA MET A 554 2.80 -5.72 -19.18
C MET A 554 1.48 -5.05 -18.81
N CYS A 555 0.48 -5.14 -19.69
CA CYS A 555 -0.86 -4.67 -19.39
C CYS A 555 -1.88 -5.78 -19.58
N PHE A 556 -2.82 -5.78 -18.66
CA PHE A 556 -3.88 -6.75 -18.56
C PHE A 556 -5.21 -6.01 -18.72
N GLN A 557 -6.16 -6.68 -19.35
CA GLN A 557 -7.53 -6.20 -19.46
C GLN A 557 -8.40 -6.96 -18.46
N CYS A 558 -9.07 -6.20 -17.61
CA CYS A 558 -10.14 -6.70 -16.76
C CYS A 558 -11.46 -6.13 -17.29
N GLU A 559 -12.51 -6.95 -17.27
CA GLU A 559 -13.85 -6.43 -17.48
C GLU A 559 -14.23 -5.54 -16.29
N GLU A 560 -14.87 -4.41 -16.54
CA GLU A 560 -15.39 -3.58 -15.45
C GLU A 560 -16.41 -4.39 -14.64
N PRO A 561 -16.40 -4.26 -13.30
CA PRO A 561 -17.35 -4.96 -12.46
C PRO A 561 -18.77 -4.54 -12.84
N LYS A 562 -19.65 -5.53 -12.99
CA LYS A 562 -21.05 -5.27 -13.28
C LYS A 562 -21.80 -5.05 -11.97
N MET A 563 -22.53 -3.95 -11.86
CA MET A 563 -23.41 -3.69 -10.73
C MET A 563 -24.74 -4.39 -10.94
N CYS A 564 -25.24 -5.04 -9.88
CA CYS A 564 -26.53 -5.69 -9.91
C CYS A 564 -27.65 -4.70 -9.53
N PHE A 565 -28.75 -4.74 -10.28
CA PHE A 565 -29.94 -3.92 -10.07
C PHE A 565 -31.16 -4.77 -9.67
N SER A 566 -30.95 -6.05 -9.34
CA SER A 566 -32.00 -6.94 -8.85
C SER A 566 -31.44 -7.94 -7.85
N ILE A 567 -32.24 -8.26 -6.82
CA ILE A 567 -31.92 -9.32 -5.85
C ILE A 567 -32.39 -10.69 -6.38
N GLU A 568 -33.35 -10.70 -7.31
CA GLU A 568 -34.00 -11.92 -7.83
C GLU A 568 -33.43 -12.35 -9.19
N ASP A 569 -32.98 -11.40 -10.01
CA ASP A 569 -32.51 -11.66 -11.38
C ASP A 569 -31.06 -11.19 -11.56
N ASN A 570 -30.14 -12.14 -11.51
CA ASN A 570 -28.69 -11.91 -11.66
C ASN A 570 -28.29 -11.40 -13.06
N ASN A 571 -29.20 -11.39 -14.04
CA ASN A 571 -28.92 -10.84 -15.37
C ASN A 571 -29.19 -9.33 -15.47
N LYS A 572 -29.87 -8.73 -14.48
CA LYS A 572 -30.12 -7.28 -14.41
C LYS A 572 -28.89 -6.55 -13.90
N VAL A 573 -27.85 -6.56 -14.72
CA VAL A 573 -26.55 -5.99 -14.40
C VAL A 573 -26.16 -4.91 -15.40
N SER A 574 -25.42 -3.91 -14.93
CA SER A 574 -24.85 -2.88 -15.79
C SER A 574 -23.49 -2.44 -15.26
N VAL A 575 -22.57 -2.19 -16.18
CA VAL A 575 -21.26 -1.57 -15.88
C VAL A 575 -21.44 -0.08 -15.58
N ASN A 576 -22.37 0.59 -16.26
CA ASN A 576 -22.66 2.02 -16.07
C ASN A 576 -23.89 2.19 -15.16
N GLN A 577 -23.73 2.94 -14.06
CA GLN A 577 -24.78 3.17 -13.06
C GLN A 577 -26.04 3.77 -13.67
N LEU A 578 -25.88 4.83 -14.46
CA LEU A 578 -27.01 5.55 -15.06
C LEU A 578 -27.75 4.68 -16.08
N LYS A 579 -27.03 3.92 -16.92
CA LYS A 579 -27.65 2.97 -17.85
C LYS A 579 -28.40 1.86 -17.09
N GLY A 580 -27.83 1.39 -15.98
CA GLY A 580 -28.47 0.41 -15.11
C GLY A 580 -29.77 0.94 -14.51
N LEU A 581 -29.77 2.18 -14.00
CA LEU A 581 -30.98 2.85 -13.50
C LEU A 581 -32.02 3.04 -14.60
N VAL A 582 -31.64 3.53 -15.78
CA VAL A 582 -32.60 3.72 -16.90
C VAL A 582 -33.22 2.38 -17.34
N ASN A 583 -32.43 1.32 -17.41
CA ASN A 583 -32.91 0.01 -17.88
C ASN A 583 -33.71 -0.73 -16.80
N TYR A 584 -33.19 -0.80 -15.57
CA TYR A 584 -33.69 -1.71 -14.53
C TYR A 584 -34.36 -0.99 -13.36
N GLY A 585 -34.08 0.29 -13.16
CA GLY A 585 -34.50 1.06 -11.97
C GLY A 585 -33.67 0.74 -10.73
N PRO A 586 -33.96 1.39 -9.59
CA PRO A 586 -33.24 1.16 -8.34
C PRO A 586 -33.55 -0.22 -7.73
N ILE A 587 -32.54 -0.84 -7.12
CA ILE A 587 -32.62 -2.21 -6.56
C ILE A 587 -33.66 -2.37 -5.44
N GLU A 588 -33.86 -1.31 -4.66
CA GLU A 588 -34.78 -1.29 -3.50
C GLU A 588 -36.27 -1.38 -3.88
N ARG A 589 -36.58 -1.31 -5.18
CA ARG A 589 -37.94 -1.53 -5.70
C ARG A 589 -38.50 -2.90 -5.30
N LEU A 590 -37.66 -3.94 -5.25
CA LEU A 590 -38.13 -5.32 -5.13
C LEU A 590 -38.49 -5.72 -3.70
N LYS A 591 -37.91 -5.09 -2.66
CA LYS A 591 -38.16 -5.49 -1.27
C LYS A 591 -39.54 -5.11 -0.72
N ASN A 592 -40.29 -4.23 -1.40
CA ASN A 592 -41.48 -3.60 -0.82
C ASN A 592 -42.81 -3.95 -1.50
N GLY A 593 -42.84 -4.93 -2.40
CA GLY A 593 -44.09 -5.31 -3.09
C GLY A 593 -44.61 -4.22 -4.04
N SER A 594 -45.57 -4.61 -4.85
CA SER A 594 -46.20 -3.78 -5.88
C SER A 594 -46.86 -2.50 -5.31
N ASP A 595 -46.62 -1.39 -6.01
CA ASP A 595 -47.39 -0.13 -5.98
C ASP A 595 -47.23 0.80 -4.76
N LYS A 596 -46.02 1.34 -4.57
CA LYS A 596 -45.91 2.63 -3.86
C LYS A 596 -46.41 3.73 -4.80
N GLY A 597 -47.50 4.40 -4.43
CA GLY A 597 -48.06 5.55 -5.16
C GLY A 597 -47.03 6.68 -5.41
N SER A 598 -47.44 7.74 -6.12
CA SER A 598 -46.57 8.87 -6.46
C SER A 598 -45.82 9.43 -5.25
N ILE A 599 -44.59 9.89 -5.46
CA ILE A 599 -43.86 10.69 -4.45
C ILE A 599 -44.56 12.04 -4.37
N LYS A 600 -45.25 12.30 -3.28
CA LYS A 600 -45.98 13.55 -3.06
C LYS A 600 -45.01 14.62 -2.56
N LEU A 601 -44.86 15.70 -3.32
CA LEU A 601 -44.04 16.83 -2.90
C LEU A 601 -44.87 17.84 -2.13
N ALA A 602 -44.22 18.54 -1.20
CA ALA A 602 -44.64 19.82 -0.66
C ALA A 602 -43.66 20.91 -1.12
N LEU A 603 -44.13 22.14 -1.28
CA LEU A 603 -43.36 23.25 -1.82
C LEU A 603 -43.51 24.51 -0.97
N LEU A 604 -42.38 25.05 -0.53
CA LEU A 604 -42.24 26.39 0.04
C LEU A 604 -41.34 27.24 -0.88
N THR A 605 -41.91 28.28 -1.46
CA THR A 605 -41.20 29.14 -2.43
C THR A 605 -41.58 30.60 -2.27
N PRO A 606 -40.72 31.58 -2.61
CA PRO A 606 -41.17 32.95 -2.72
C PRO A 606 -42.17 33.09 -3.88
N ARG A 607 -43.21 33.90 -3.67
CA ARG A 607 -44.29 34.15 -4.63
C ARG A 607 -43.77 34.60 -6.00
N GLN A 608 -42.69 35.40 -6.02
CA GLN A 608 -42.05 35.93 -7.22
C GLN A 608 -41.47 34.82 -8.13
N PHE A 609 -41.01 33.69 -7.56
CA PHE A 609 -40.35 32.60 -8.29
C PHE A 609 -41.25 31.38 -8.52
N ARG A 610 -42.53 31.42 -8.07
CA ARG A 610 -43.43 30.25 -8.07
C ARG A 610 -43.53 29.54 -9.43
N LYS A 611 -43.61 30.30 -10.52
CA LYS A 611 -43.79 29.74 -11.87
C LYS A 611 -42.53 29.01 -12.32
N GLU A 612 -41.37 29.61 -12.08
CA GLU A 612 -40.06 29.06 -12.47
C GLU A 612 -39.75 27.78 -11.69
N VAL A 613 -40.01 27.77 -10.38
CA VAL A 613 -39.78 26.61 -9.52
C VAL A 613 -40.70 25.45 -9.90
N ILE A 614 -42.01 25.69 -10.08
CA ILE A 614 -42.93 24.64 -10.52
C ILE A 614 -42.54 24.12 -11.90
N GLN A 615 -42.22 24.99 -12.86
CA GLN A 615 -41.75 24.56 -14.18
C GLN A 615 -40.45 23.77 -14.13
N HIS A 616 -39.53 24.12 -13.22
CA HIS A 616 -38.29 23.37 -13.03
C HIS A 616 -38.57 21.95 -12.51
N LEU A 617 -39.48 21.80 -11.54
CA LEU A 617 -39.87 20.49 -11.02
C LEU A 617 -40.62 19.65 -12.08
N GLU A 618 -41.49 20.28 -12.89
CA GLU A 618 -42.18 19.58 -13.97
C GLU A 618 -41.22 19.05 -15.04
N LYS A 619 -40.07 19.70 -15.27
CA LYS A 619 -39.02 19.18 -16.17
C LYS A 619 -38.47 17.81 -15.73
N LEU A 620 -38.55 17.45 -14.45
CA LEU A 620 -38.14 16.12 -13.98
C LEU A 620 -39.01 15.01 -14.57
N LYS A 621 -40.27 15.30 -14.92
CA LYS A 621 -41.15 14.31 -15.56
C LYS A 621 -40.84 14.13 -17.05
N MET A 622 -40.15 15.08 -17.66
CA MET A 622 -39.94 15.12 -19.11
C MET A 622 -38.66 14.39 -19.52
N ARG A 623 -38.69 13.80 -20.72
CA ARG A 623 -37.48 13.27 -21.37
C ARG A 623 -36.59 14.42 -21.82
N PHE A 624 -35.28 14.30 -21.59
CA PHE A 624 -34.28 15.25 -22.08
C PHE A 624 -33.22 14.53 -22.93
N ILE A 625 -33.07 15.00 -24.17
CA ILE A 625 -32.10 14.50 -25.14
C ILE A 625 -30.95 15.49 -25.17
N THR A 626 -29.72 15.01 -24.95
CA THR A 626 -28.52 15.86 -24.97
C THR A 626 -28.00 16.08 -26.39
N ASP A 627 -27.56 17.30 -26.68
CA ASP A 627 -26.90 17.64 -27.95
C ASP A 627 -25.40 17.24 -27.95
N LEU A 628 -24.87 16.78 -26.81
CA LEU A 628 -23.47 16.42 -26.64
C LEU A 628 -23.16 15.04 -27.28
N LYS A 629 -22.83 15.04 -28.57
CA LYS A 629 -22.58 13.84 -29.39
C LYS A 629 -21.52 12.88 -28.81
N GLN A 630 -20.50 13.38 -28.11
CA GLN A 630 -19.36 12.58 -27.63
C GLN A 630 -19.60 11.93 -26.25
N GLU A 631 -20.58 12.39 -25.48
CA GLU A 631 -20.85 11.88 -24.12
C GLU A 631 -21.82 10.69 -24.10
N LYS A 632 -22.46 10.33 -25.23
CA LYS A 632 -23.47 9.26 -25.31
C LYS A 632 -23.01 7.90 -24.78
N TYR A 633 -21.71 7.63 -24.75
CA TYR A 633 -21.16 6.39 -24.19
C TYR A 633 -21.17 6.37 -22.66
N PHE A 634 -21.03 7.53 -22.01
CA PHE A 634 -20.91 7.67 -20.56
C PHE A 634 -22.16 8.23 -19.89
N LEU A 635 -22.85 9.17 -20.55
CA LEU A 635 -24.06 9.83 -20.08
C LEU A 635 -25.26 9.39 -20.94
N PRO A 636 -26.13 8.49 -20.44
CA PRO A 636 -27.36 8.14 -21.15
C PRO A 636 -28.34 9.33 -21.15
N GLU A 637 -29.25 9.34 -22.11
CA GLU A 637 -30.35 10.32 -22.16
C GLU A 637 -31.23 10.20 -20.91
N TYR A 638 -31.72 11.34 -20.41
CA TYR A 638 -32.63 11.35 -19.28
C TYR A 638 -34.03 10.96 -19.75
N ALA A 639 -34.48 9.76 -19.39
CA ALA A 639 -35.76 9.19 -19.82
C ALA A 639 -36.99 9.76 -19.06
N GLY A 640 -36.80 10.69 -18.14
CA GLY A 640 -37.84 11.17 -17.22
C GLY A 640 -37.86 10.38 -15.90
N PHE A 641 -38.26 11.04 -14.81
CA PHE A 641 -38.18 10.51 -13.45
C PHE A 641 -38.95 9.19 -13.30
N GLU A 642 -40.19 9.13 -13.77
CA GLU A 642 -41.03 7.95 -13.64
C GLU A 642 -40.45 6.74 -14.38
N SER A 643 -39.90 6.96 -15.58
CA SER A 643 -39.23 5.89 -16.33
C SER A 643 -38.00 5.38 -15.58
N ILE A 644 -37.17 6.26 -15.03
CA ILE A 644 -35.91 5.86 -14.38
C ILE A 644 -36.16 5.20 -13.03
N TYR A 645 -36.97 5.82 -12.19
CA TYR A 645 -37.18 5.40 -10.81
C TYR A 645 -38.38 4.47 -10.62
N ARG A 646 -39.15 4.23 -11.69
CA ARG A 646 -40.36 3.39 -11.69
C ARG A 646 -41.41 3.87 -10.68
N ARG A 647 -41.41 5.18 -10.42
CA ARG A 647 -42.31 5.87 -9.49
C ARG A 647 -42.52 7.29 -9.98
N SER A 648 -43.78 7.74 -10.05
CA SER A 648 -44.11 9.10 -10.47
C SER A 648 -43.89 10.11 -9.33
N ILE A 649 -43.83 11.39 -9.68
CA ILE A 649 -43.79 12.51 -8.73
C ILE A 649 -45.10 13.27 -8.85
N ASP A 650 -45.74 13.55 -7.72
CA ASP A 650 -46.89 14.44 -7.64
C ASP A 650 -46.46 15.81 -7.11
N ILE A 651 -46.64 16.84 -7.93
CA ILE A 651 -46.20 18.22 -7.65
C ILE A 651 -47.45 19.02 -7.26
N PRO A 652 -47.48 19.67 -6.07
CA PRO A 652 -48.67 20.37 -5.61
C PRO A 652 -48.93 21.61 -6.45
N ASN A 653 -50.21 21.87 -6.73
CA ASN A 653 -50.63 23.13 -7.33
C ASN A 653 -50.79 24.22 -6.26
N THR A 654 -50.96 25.47 -6.68
CA THR A 654 -51.05 26.62 -5.75
C THR A 654 -52.33 26.63 -4.90
N SER A 655 -53.33 25.82 -5.24
CA SER A 655 -54.55 25.64 -4.43
C SER A 655 -54.43 24.55 -3.36
N ASP A 656 -53.37 23.74 -3.41
CA ASP A 656 -53.10 22.68 -2.44
C ASP A 656 -52.57 23.29 -1.13
N GLY A 657 -53.48 23.79 -0.30
CA GLY A 657 -53.12 24.49 0.94
C GLY A 657 -52.38 23.63 1.97
N ALA A 658 -52.43 22.30 1.86
CA ALA A 658 -51.72 21.38 2.74
C ALA A 658 -50.24 21.22 2.33
N ARG A 659 -49.96 21.21 1.02
CA ARG A 659 -48.64 20.93 0.45
C ARG A 659 -47.97 22.14 -0.20
N TYR A 660 -48.65 23.26 -0.40
CA TYR A 660 -48.10 24.47 -1.00
C TYR A 660 -48.19 25.66 -0.04
N LYS A 661 -47.05 26.33 0.18
CA LYS A 661 -46.97 27.62 0.88
C LYS A 661 -46.04 28.56 0.12
N GLU A 662 -46.32 29.85 0.22
CA GLU A 662 -45.47 30.88 -0.35
C GLU A 662 -45.23 32.03 0.62
N TYR A 663 -44.10 32.72 0.42
CA TYR A 663 -43.72 33.91 1.15
C TYR A 663 -43.32 35.04 0.19
N ASN A 664 -43.24 36.28 0.67
CA ASN A 664 -42.89 37.42 -0.18
C ASN A 664 -41.38 37.69 -0.16
N ALA A 665 -40.71 37.57 -1.31
CA ALA A 665 -39.27 37.79 -1.41
C ALA A 665 -38.85 39.23 -1.06
N ASP A 666 -39.66 40.23 -1.43
CA ASP A 666 -39.38 41.66 -1.21
C ASP A 666 -39.44 42.03 0.28
N ASN A 667 -40.17 41.24 1.07
CA ASN A 667 -40.20 41.39 2.53
C ASN A 667 -39.01 40.68 3.16
N VAL A 668 -38.70 39.45 2.71
CA VAL A 668 -37.61 38.64 3.25
C VAL A 668 -36.24 39.30 3.04
N ILE A 669 -36.01 39.95 1.90
CA ILE A 669 -34.71 40.58 1.59
C ILE A 669 -34.30 41.67 2.58
N LYS A 670 -35.28 42.24 3.31
CA LYS A 670 -35.11 43.30 4.31
C LYS A 670 -34.90 42.77 5.74
N LEU A 671 -35.04 41.47 5.95
CA LEU A 671 -34.89 40.84 7.26
C LEU A 671 -33.41 40.65 7.62
N SER A 672 -33.14 40.37 8.89
CA SER A 672 -31.88 39.77 9.32
C SER A 672 -31.88 38.24 9.10
N ALA A 673 -30.69 37.64 9.08
CA ALA A 673 -30.48 36.19 9.03
C ALA A 673 -31.34 35.42 10.05
N LYS A 674 -31.38 35.95 11.29
CA LYS A 674 -32.12 35.35 12.41
C LYS A 674 -33.63 35.41 12.18
N GLU A 675 -34.16 36.56 11.76
CA GLU A 675 -35.59 36.72 11.47
C GLU A 675 -36.03 35.86 10.28
N PHE A 676 -35.18 35.72 9.26
CA PHE A 676 -35.44 34.82 8.14
C PHE A 676 -35.47 33.36 8.59
N TYR A 677 -34.49 32.92 9.39
CA TYR A 677 -34.45 31.57 9.97
C TYR A 677 -35.70 31.28 10.81
N GLU A 678 -36.06 32.17 11.74
CA GLU A 678 -37.26 32.02 12.58
C GLU A 678 -38.55 31.99 11.75
N GLY A 679 -38.63 32.81 10.69
CA GLY A 679 -39.74 32.79 9.74
C GLY A 679 -39.83 31.47 8.97
N LEU A 680 -38.70 30.94 8.50
CA LEU A 680 -38.63 29.67 7.79
C LEU A 680 -39.07 28.50 8.68
N THR A 681 -38.61 28.47 9.93
CA THR A 681 -38.99 27.46 10.92
C THR A 681 -40.50 27.45 11.15
N LYS A 682 -41.15 28.62 11.26
CA LYS A 682 -42.62 28.69 11.37
C LYS A 682 -43.35 28.07 10.18
N TYR A 683 -42.83 28.18 8.97
CA TYR A 683 -43.42 27.48 7.82
C TYR A 683 -43.20 25.97 7.91
N ILE A 684 -42.03 25.52 8.35
CA ILE A 684 -41.73 24.11 8.57
C ILE A 684 -42.67 23.52 9.62
N ASP A 685 -42.93 24.22 10.73
CA ASP A 685 -43.90 23.79 11.77
C ASP A 685 -45.32 23.64 11.20
N VAL A 686 -45.69 24.44 10.19
CA VAL A 686 -46.98 24.30 9.48
C VAL A 686 -46.99 23.05 8.61
N PHE A 687 -45.90 22.73 7.91
CA PHE A 687 -45.78 21.51 7.13
C PHE A 687 -45.71 20.26 8.02
N GLU A 688 -45.11 20.34 9.21
CA GLU A 688 -45.05 19.25 10.18
C GLU A 688 -46.46 18.76 10.56
N LYS A 689 -47.43 19.68 10.66
CA LYS A 689 -48.84 19.34 10.92
C LYS A 689 -49.51 18.57 9.77
N ASN A 690 -48.93 18.61 8.57
CA ASN A 690 -49.45 17.98 7.35
C ASN A 690 -48.56 16.83 6.84
N LEU A 691 -47.72 16.23 7.69
CA LEU A 691 -46.77 15.17 7.27
C LEU A 691 -47.42 13.96 6.59
N MET A 692 -48.71 13.71 6.80
CA MET A 692 -49.44 12.62 6.14
C MET A 692 -49.79 12.93 4.67
N GLU A 693 -49.69 14.19 4.25
CA GLU A 693 -50.08 14.64 2.92
C GLU A 693 -48.93 14.59 1.90
N PHE A 694 -47.67 14.59 2.34
CA PHE A 694 -46.50 14.63 1.45
C PHE A 694 -45.35 13.75 1.95
N ASP A 695 -44.48 13.33 1.02
CA ASP A 695 -43.28 12.54 1.31
C ASP A 695 -42.02 13.42 1.45
N VAL A 696 -41.93 14.52 0.69
CA VAL A 696 -40.74 15.38 0.61
C VAL A 696 -41.13 16.86 0.58
N LEU A 697 -40.56 17.67 1.47
CA LEU A 697 -40.67 19.13 1.44
C LEU A 697 -39.52 19.75 0.64
N ILE A 698 -39.84 20.52 -0.40
CA ILE A 698 -38.91 21.33 -1.17
C ILE A 698 -39.00 22.78 -0.71
N ILE A 699 -37.87 23.34 -0.30
CA ILE A 699 -37.73 24.75 0.07
C ILE A 699 -36.81 25.43 -0.95
N TYR A 700 -37.34 26.41 -1.67
CA TYR A 700 -36.53 27.22 -2.58
C TYR A 700 -36.06 28.51 -1.90
N ILE A 701 -34.75 28.74 -1.89
CA ILE A 701 -34.08 29.94 -1.37
C ILE A 701 -33.30 30.56 -2.53
N PRO A 702 -33.73 31.72 -3.08
CA PRO A 702 -33.04 32.36 -4.19
C PRO A 702 -31.70 32.97 -3.78
N THR A 703 -30.76 33.05 -4.72
CA THR A 703 -29.40 33.60 -4.49
C THR A 703 -29.39 35.06 -4.05
N GLN A 704 -30.46 35.81 -4.32
CA GLN A 704 -30.61 37.19 -3.85
C GLN A 704 -30.70 37.31 -2.31
N PHE A 705 -30.84 36.20 -1.60
CA PHE A 705 -30.80 36.15 -0.14
C PHE A 705 -29.40 35.84 0.40
N SER A 706 -28.35 35.85 -0.42
CA SER A 706 -26.99 35.46 0.00
C SER A 706 -26.38 36.34 1.10
N HIS A 707 -26.94 37.51 1.38
CA HIS A 707 -26.52 38.40 2.48
C HIS A 707 -27.22 38.11 3.81
N LEU A 708 -28.29 37.32 3.79
CA LEU A 708 -28.95 36.75 4.96
C LEU A 708 -28.19 35.48 5.39
#